data_AF-A0A1G9YD34-F1
#
_entry.id   AF-A0A1G9YD34-F1
#
_cell.length_a   1.000
_cell.length_b   1.000
_cell.length_c   1.000
_cell.angle_alpha   90.00
_cell.angle_beta   90.00
_cell.angle_gamma   90.00
#
_symmetry.space_group_name_H-M   'P 1'
#
loop_
_entity.id
_entity.type
_entity.pdbx_description
1 polymer ?
#
loop_
_entity_poly.entity_id
_entity_poly.type
_entity_poly.pdbx_seq_one_letter_code
_entity_poly.pdbx_strand_id
1 'polypeptide(L)'
;MAALAANVAADRRTLADLDPSLLGHLHHRALLGLAAGASAQPDAAVERLRALARTVLPEDAAAPLWYTLPLLDRVRLWVLAHGTTVDLLEVLASQYEDTTAVPLTLGKGDLRADPPVLERITPMPACLCAVTEADLSIRQVLRECSWLDADRLVLDGWAYVPGLGPDALLAPEIVLLPADKDVAPETVVGACVERVEAPLADLDADDPWRTYTGSGYRAVLDLAGLPARPLRAQLRIRAGEALLAQPIPPPLGSRRLCPSPAGWSVDVDGEALLIRPTLPRESVAGSADPNLHPTGMVVVDAAALDGDRLVLSGSIPRDAGLAVEAVSSRVDIPLVTTVTAEGWAAILDLADPTFPSGGYFLRWTMADATGRCIAGVDLDGPPTELAGHARRVRLRPQPDGSLDLSIIAPVAPQHRSLYARRLLIEEDWGPLVPGIFFETFSGKSVGDNPGAIRDELIRRGTQVPLWVSVRDGTVPVAAGATPVVVGTPEWFRALHTAQLLVINDNLPHWFAKRPDQTILQTWHGTPIKHLLADAPRKSITLPYWRLMARQVPQWDLLLAQTPDAADDLRHGLGYAGPVLIGEQPRNAGLLGGATTARSIRRELGISEDEAVILYAPTWREGLRQPQGDAPVLLDVGALARATGAVVLLRSHHMNALQDTSERVLDVSRHPSIEALMLASDLLITDYSSVVFDWALTGRPAVLHVPDLEAYRDRERGFYRDWPGDSGLPVTRTQAEAEARAAELLASGKQPQVDGGPIRESLDAICAWVDMVLSGLPGVAPARTGEEEPP
;
A
#
# COMPACT_ATOMS: atom_id res chain seq x y z
N MET A 1 7.99 27.87 -8.19
CA MET A 1 7.46 29.17 -7.71
C MET A 1 8.00 30.37 -8.49
N ALA A 2 9.32 30.63 -8.53
CA ALA A 2 9.86 31.79 -9.25
C ALA A 2 9.49 31.83 -10.75
N ALA A 3 9.58 30.68 -11.43
CA ALA A 3 9.12 30.54 -12.82
C ALA A 3 7.63 30.87 -13.00
N LEU A 4 6.77 30.38 -12.10
CA LEU A 4 5.33 30.68 -12.13
C LEU A 4 5.08 32.18 -11.92
N ALA A 5 5.76 32.81 -10.96
CA ALA A 5 5.63 34.24 -10.72
C ALA A 5 6.05 35.09 -11.94
N ALA A 6 7.11 34.68 -12.65
CA ALA A 6 7.54 35.32 -13.88
C ALA A 6 6.51 35.18 -15.00
N ASN A 7 5.93 33.98 -15.18
CA ASN A 7 4.88 33.74 -16.16
C ASN A 7 3.62 34.56 -15.84
N VAL A 8 3.15 34.52 -14.60
CA VAL A 8 2.01 35.33 -14.13
C VAL A 8 2.23 36.82 -14.40
N ALA A 9 3.44 37.33 -14.15
CA ALA A 9 3.76 38.73 -14.43
C ALA A 9 3.78 39.06 -15.93
N ALA A 10 4.21 38.12 -16.78
CA ALA A 10 4.19 38.27 -18.22
C ALA A 10 2.74 38.25 -18.76
N ASP A 11 1.97 37.24 -18.38
CA ASP A 11 0.59 37.07 -18.82
C ASP A 11 -0.30 38.20 -18.30
N ARG A 12 -0.08 38.70 -17.08
CA ARG A 12 -0.80 39.87 -16.57
C ARG A 12 -0.57 41.12 -17.41
N ARG A 13 0.63 41.33 -17.96
CA ARG A 13 0.90 42.46 -18.87
C ARG A 13 0.19 42.27 -20.21
N THR A 14 0.18 41.04 -20.73
CA THR A 14 -0.48 40.71 -22.00
C THR A 14 -2.00 40.79 -21.89
N LEU A 15 -2.57 40.44 -20.73
CA LEU A 15 -4.01 40.39 -20.49
C LEU A 15 -4.56 41.64 -19.77
N ALA A 16 -3.79 42.74 -19.69
CA ALA A 16 -4.11 43.89 -18.83
C ALA A 16 -5.49 44.54 -19.11
N ASP A 17 -5.99 44.45 -20.35
CA ASP A 17 -7.28 44.98 -20.79
C ASP A 17 -8.38 43.91 -20.97
N LEU A 18 -8.09 42.66 -20.56
CA LEU A 18 -9.00 41.52 -20.67
C LEU A 18 -9.55 41.11 -19.30
N ASP A 19 -10.48 40.16 -19.29
CA ASP A 19 -11.07 39.63 -18.06
C ASP A 19 -9.96 39.13 -17.10
N PRO A 20 -9.86 39.70 -15.89
CA PRO A 20 -8.88 39.28 -14.88
C PRO A 20 -8.96 37.78 -14.52
N SER A 21 -10.11 37.12 -14.74
CA SER A 21 -10.31 35.69 -14.48
C SER A 21 -9.41 34.78 -15.36
N LEU A 22 -8.95 35.28 -16.51
CA LEU A 22 -8.12 34.54 -17.46
C LEU A 22 -6.78 34.10 -16.84
N LEU A 23 -6.22 34.89 -15.94
CA LEU A 23 -5.00 34.51 -15.21
C LEU A 23 -5.23 33.25 -14.37
N GLY A 24 -6.37 33.16 -13.71
CA GLY A 24 -6.77 31.96 -12.96
C GLY A 24 -6.93 30.75 -13.87
N HIS A 25 -7.59 30.91 -15.02
CA HIS A 25 -7.73 29.83 -16.00
C HIS A 25 -6.37 29.30 -16.50
N LEU A 26 -5.40 30.17 -16.77
CA LEU A 26 -4.06 29.78 -17.24
C LEU A 26 -3.20 29.10 -16.17
N HIS A 27 -3.33 29.52 -14.91
CA HIS A 27 -2.33 29.17 -13.88
C HIS A 27 -2.85 28.33 -12.70
N HIS A 28 -4.16 28.09 -12.57
CA HIS A 28 -4.71 27.33 -11.44
C HIS A 28 -4.06 25.94 -11.27
N ARG A 29 -3.79 25.21 -12.36
CA ARG A 29 -3.12 23.90 -12.29
C ARG A 29 -1.72 23.98 -11.68
N ALA A 30 -0.95 25.00 -12.02
CA ALA A 30 0.36 25.21 -11.45
C ALA A 30 0.29 25.59 -9.96
N LEU A 31 -0.73 26.37 -9.56
CA LEU A 31 -0.99 26.67 -8.16
C LEU A 31 -1.39 25.41 -7.36
N LEU A 32 -2.27 24.56 -7.90
CA LEU A 32 -2.64 23.27 -7.29
C LEU A 32 -1.41 22.39 -7.08
N GLY A 33 -0.54 22.26 -8.09
CA GLY A 33 0.70 21.49 -7.99
C GLY A 33 1.66 22.02 -6.92
N LEU A 34 1.81 23.34 -6.80
CA LEU A 34 2.62 23.95 -5.74
C LEU A 34 1.97 23.80 -4.35
N ALA A 35 0.64 23.92 -4.26
CA ALA A 35 -0.11 23.77 -3.02
C ALA A 35 0.03 22.35 -2.44
N ALA A 36 0.05 21.32 -3.28
CA ALA A 36 0.25 19.94 -2.86
C ALA A 36 1.57 19.72 -2.09
N GLY A 37 2.61 20.52 -2.38
CA GLY A 37 3.89 20.48 -1.70
C GLY A 37 4.03 21.45 -0.52
N ALA A 38 3.00 22.24 -0.21
CA ALA A 38 3.11 23.33 0.76
C ALA A 38 3.50 22.86 2.17
N SER A 39 3.06 21.67 2.58
CA SER A 39 3.36 21.12 3.92
C SER A 39 4.84 20.81 4.15
N ALA A 40 5.61 20.61 3.08
CA ALA A 40 7.05 20.36 3.15
C ALA A 40 7.90 21.64 3.05
N GLN A 41 7.26 22.81 2.90
CA GLN A 41 7.95 24.08 2.70
C GLN A 41 8.04 24.90 3.99
N PRO A 42 9.05 25.77 4.14
CA PRO A 42 9.09 26.74 5.22
C PRO A 42 7.90 27.71 5.16
N ASP A 43 7.44 28.21 6.31
CA ASP A 43 6.27 29.10 6.43
C ASP A 43 6.38 30.34 5.52
N ALA A 44 7.58 30.92 5.40
CA ALA A 44 7.84 32.06 4.50
C ALA A 44 7.67 31.72 3.00
N ALA A 45 7.93 30.48 2.60
CA ALA A 45 7.69 30.03 1.23
C ALA A 45 6.20 29.78 0.98
N VAL A 46 5.49 29.21 1.96
CA VAL A 46 4.04 29.05 1.92
C VAL A 46 3.35 30.42 1.80
N GLU A 47 3.74 31.42 2.59
CA GLU A 47 3.13 32.75 2.44
C GLU A 47 3.42 33.43 1.10
N ARG A 48 4.61 33.23 0.50
CA ARG A 48 4.85 33.72 -0.87
C ARG A 48 3.94 33.05 -1.89
N LEU A 49 3.68 31.75 -1.75
CA LEU A 49 2.74 31.04 -2.61
C LEU A 49 1.31 31.56 -2.43
N ARG A 50 0.88 31.76 -1.18
CA ARG A 50 -0.45 32.31 -0.86
C ARG A 50 -0.61 33.73 -1.40
N ALA A 51 0.41 34.58 -1.27
CA ALA A 51 0.44 35.91 -1.86
C ALA A 51 0.33 35.87 -3.38
N LEU A 52 1.07 34.97 -4.05
CA LEU A 52 0.96 34.78 -5.49
C LEU A 52 -0.46 34.34 -5.89
N ALA A 53 -1.03 33.38 -5.16
CA ALA A 53 -2.39 32.88 -5.39
C ALA A 53 -3.43 34.00 -5.31
N ARG A 54 -3.35 34.89 -4.31
CA ARG A 54 -4.23 36.08 -4.19
C ARG A 54 -4.14 37.02 -5.40
N THR A 55 -3.01 37.06 -6.10
CA THR A 55 -2.88 37.90 -7.30
C THR A 55 -3.40 37.24 -8.59
N VAL A 56 -3.57 35.91 -8.57
CA VAL A 56 -3.93 35.10 -9.74
C VAL A 56 -5.40 34.70 -9.71
N LEU A 57 -5.92 34.39 -8.52
CA LEU A 57 -7.28 33.93 -8.30
C LEU A 57 -8.20 35.12 -8.03
N PRO A 58 -9.44 35.09 -8.54
CA PRO A 58 -10.40 36.16 -8.32
C PRO A 58 -10.88 36.18 -6.86
N GLU A 59 -10.95 37.38 -6.26
CA GLU A 59 -11.48 37.58 -4.90
C GLU A 59 -12.99 37.36 -4.82
N ASP A 60 -13.71 37.61 -5.93
CA ASP A 60 -15.15 37.35 -6.03
C ASP A 60 -15.40 35.83 -6.11
N ALA A 61 -16.06 35.30 -5.07
CA ALA A 61 -16.45 33.91 -4.97
C ALA A 61 -17.50 33.50 -6.02
N ALA A 62 -18.16 34.46 -6.68
CA ALA A 62 -19.10 34.23 -7.77
C ALA A 62 -18.46 34.31 -9.17
N ALA A 63 -17.13 34.49 -9.27
CA ALA A 63 -16.44 34.54 -10.55
C ALA A 63 -16.60 33.24 -11.37
N PRO A 64 -16.77 33.32 -12.72
CA PRO A 64 -17.00 32.15 -13.58
C PRO A 64 -15.94 31.06 -13.49
N LEU A 65 -14.68 31.43 -13.24
CA LEU A 65 -13.57 30.49 -13.04
C LEU A 65 -13.94 29.38 -12.05
N TRP A 66 -14.51 29.74 -10.89
CA TRP A 66 -14.80 28.79 -9.83
C TRP A 66 -15.75 27.69 -10.29
N TYR A 67 -16.76 28.02 -11.09
CA TYR A 67 -17.76 27.05 -11.56
C TYR A 67 -17.22 26.02 -12.55
N THR A 68 -16.07 26.30 -13.18
CA THR A 68 -15.36 25.39 -14.09
C THR A 68 -14.43 24.40 -13.38
N LEU A 69 -14.23 24.56 -12.07
CA LEU A 69 -13.30 23.77 -11.29
C LEU A 69 -14.05 22.74 -10.42
N PRO A 70 -13.53 21.51 -10.30
CA PRO A 70 -14.05 20.53 -9.34
C PRO A 70 -14.03 21.10 -7.92
N LEU A 71 -15.01 20.71 -7.10
CA LEU A 71 -15.24 21.25 -5.77
C LEU A 71 -13.98 21.22 -4.88
N LEU A 72 -13.29 20.09 -4.80
CA LEU A 72 -12.09 19.98 -3.94
C LEU A 72 -10.94 20.88 -4.43
N ASP A 73 -10.86 21.16 -5.72
CA ASP A 73 -9.89 22.12 -6.26
C ASP A 73 -10.30 23.57 -5.95
N ARG A 74 -11.60 23.89 -5.99
CA ARG A 74 -12.12 25.19 -5.50
C ARG A 74 -11.79 25.40 -4.04
N VAL A 75 -12.07 24.42 -3.18
CA VAL A 75 -11.77 24.45 -1.75
C VAL A 75 -10.29 24.67 -1.53
N ARG A 76 -9.43 23.88 -2.16
CA ARG A 76 -7.96 23.99 -2.01
C ARG A 76 -7.44 25.35 -2.46
N LEU A 77 -7.86 25.85 -3.62
CA LEU A 77 -7.40 27.14 -4.15
C LEU A 77 -7.94 28.33 -3.36
N TRP A 78 -9.20 28.28 -2.93
CA TRP A 78 -9.79 29.31 -2.08
C TRP A 78 -9.07 29.38 -0.73
N VAL A 79 -8.87 28.24 -0.06
CA VAL A 79 -8.15 28.18 1.21
C VAL A 79 -6.69 28.62 1.05
N LEU A 80 -6.05 28.28 -0.07
CA LEU A 80 -4.70 28.76 -0.39
C LEU A 80 -4.64 30.29 -0.46
N ALA A 81 -5.60 30.94 -1.11
CA ALA A 81 -5.58 32.40 -1.26
C ALA A 81 -6.10 33.15 -0.02
N HIS A 82 -7.20 32.65 0.58
CA HIS A 82 -8.05 33.39 1.53
C HIS A 82 -8.23 32.70 2.89
N GLY A 83 -8.00 31.39 3.01
CA GLY A 83 -8.10 30.64 4.27
C GLY A 83 -6.83 30.76 5.13
N THR A 84 -6.77 30.10 6.28
CA THR A 84 -5.55 30.06 7.11
C THR A 84 -4.56 29.00 6.64
N THR A 85 -3.31 29.05 7.11
CA THR A 85 -2.34 27.94 6.88
C THR A 85 -2.82 26.65 7.54
N VAL A 86 -3.52 26.73 8.67
CA VAL A 86 -4.12 25.57 9.35
C VAL A 86 -5.19 24.94 8.46
N ASP A 87 -6.11 25.74 7.91
CA ASP A 87 -7.12 25.25 6.97
C ASP A 87 -6.47 24.62 5.73
N LEU A 88 -5.37 25.21 5.21
CA LEU A 88 -4.67 24.65 4.05
C LEU A 88 -4.08 23.28 4.36
N LEU A 89 -3.45 23.12 5.52
CA LEU A 89 -2.91 21.82 5.94
C LEU A 89 -4.04 20.82 6.22
N GLU A 90 -5.19 21.27 6.76
CA GLU A 90 -6.38 20.44 6.93
C GLU A 90 -6.89 19.91 5.59
N VAL A 91 -7.04 20.77 4.58
CA VAL A 91 -7.46 20.37 3.22
C VAL A 91 -6.49 19.39 2.58
N LEU A 92 -5.19 19.67 2.68
CA LEU A 92 -4.15 18.82 2.08
C LEU A 92 -4.09 17.45 2.75
N ALA A 93 -4.28 17.39 4.06
CA ALA A 93 -4.25 16.14 4.79
C ALA A 93 -5.53 15.31 4.62
N SER A 94 -6.69 15.96 4.62
CA SER A 94 -7.99 15.29 4.48
C SER A 94 -8.06 14.46 3.21
N GLN A 95 -7.36 14.87 2.14
CA GLN A 95 -7.29 14.11 0.89
C GLN A 95 -6.65 12.72 1.05
N TYR A 96 -5.76 12.55 2.01
CA TYR A 96 -5.18 11.24 2.34
C TYR A 96 -6.07 10.42 3.27
N GLU A 97 -6.91 11.07 4.08
CA GLU A 97 -7.72 10.44 5.13
C GLU A 97 -9.12 10.02 4.62
N ASP A 98 -9.76 10.88 3.82
CA ASP A 98 -11.17 10.81 3.40
C ASP A 98 -11.38 10.31 1.96
N THR A 99 -10.38 10.41 1.08
CA THR A 99 -10.42 10.27 -0.41
C THR A 99 -10.71 11.55 -1.22
N THR A 100 -10.62 11.43 -2.55
CA THR A 100 -11.04 12.47 -3.50
C THR A 100 -12.53 12.40 -3.86
N ALA A 101 -13.28 11.43 -3.35
CA ALA A 101 -14.71 11.34 -3.58
C ALA A 101 -15.44 12.42 -2.77
N VAL A 102 -16.39 13.08 -3.42
CA VAL A 102 -17.21 14.13 -2.80
C VAL A 102 -18.60 13.55 -2.58
N PRO A 103 -19.07 13.34 -1.34
CA PRO A 103 -20.43 12.89 -1.11
C PRO A 103 -21.44 13.93 -1.61
N LEU A 104 -22.38 13.47 -2.42
CA LEU A 104 -23.46 14.27 -2.98
C LEU A 104 -24.81 13.77 -2.45
N THR A 105 -25.75 14.69 -2.28
CA THR A 105 -27.15 14.39 -1.91
C THR A 105 -28.10 15.07 -2.88
N LEU A 106 -29.17 14.37 -3.24
CA LEU A 106 -30.25 14.92 -4.07
C LEU A 106 -31.41 15.36 -3.16
N GLY A 107 -31.69 16.67 -3.15
CA GLY A 107 -32.83 17.26 -2.47
C GLY A 107 -34.06 17.36 -3.38
N LYS A 108 -34.83 18.46 -3.27
CA LYS A 108 -35.98 18.78 -4.14
C LYS A 108 -35.56 19.18 -5.56
N GLY A 109 -34.76 18.37 -6.24
CA GLY A 109 -34.19 18.64 -7.57
C GLY A 109 -32.74 19.13 -7.56
N ASP A 110 -32.31 19.80 -6.48
CA ASP A 110 -30.95 20.33 -6.36
C ASP A 110 -29.97 19.32 -5.76
N LEU A 111 -28.76 19.30 -6.30
CA LEU A 111 -27.63 18.55 -5.76
C LEU A 111 -26.86 19.38 -4.73
N ARG A 112 -26.45 18.74 -3.63
CA ARG A 112 -25.60 19.34 -2.59
C ARG A 112 -24.40 18.47 -2.31
N ALA A 113 -23.23 19.10 -2.23
CA ALA A 113 -22.00 18.46 -1.81
C ALA A 113 -21.74 18.71 -0.33
N ASP A 114 -21.25 17.68 0.36
CA ASP A 114 -20.98 17.75 1.80
C ASP A 114 -19.68 17.02 2.18
N PRO A 115 -18.53 17.34 1.56
CA PRO A 115 -17.29 16.66 1.88
C PRO A 115 -16.85 16.98 3.33
N PRO A 116 -16.45 15.97 4.12
CA PRO A 116 -16.18 16.13 5.56
C PRO A 116 -15.16 17.22 5.93
N VAL A 117 -14.23 17.52 5.02
CA VAL A 117 -13.25 18.59 5.19
C VAL A 117 -13.88 19.96 5.45
N LEU A 118 -15.09 20.22 4.91
CA LEU A 118 -15.77 21.51 5.10
C LEU A 118 -16.19 21.76 6.55
N GLU A 119 -16.42 20.70 7.33
CA GLU A 119 -16.74 20.81 8.76
C GLU A 119 -15.51 21.14 9.61
N ARG A 120 -14.30 20.89 9.09
CA ARG A 120 -13.03 21.02 9.80
C ARG A 120 -12.24 22.29 9.48
N ILE A 121 -12.73 23.08 8.52
CA ILE A 121 -12.10 24.34 8.11
C ILE A 121 -13.02 25.53 8.38
N THR A 122 -12.45 26.73 8.31
CA THR A 122 -13.22 27.97 8.34
C THR A 122 -14.30 27.98 7.23
N PRO A 123 -15.57 28.31 7.54
CA PRO A 123 -16.65 28.31 6.56
C PRO A 123 -16.35 29.16 5.33
N MET A 124 -16.67 28.62 4.15
CA MET A 124 -16.48 29.26 2.86
C MET A 124 -17.77 29.88 2.31
N PRO A 125 -17.69 30.84 1.36
CA PRO A 125 -18.85 31.29 0.61
C PRO A 125 -19.65 30.13 -0.01
N ALA A 126 -20.96 30.13 0.19
CA ALA A 126 -21.83 29.02 -0.21
C ALA A 126 -21.79 28.72 -1.72
N CYS A 127 -21.58 29.73 -2.57
CA CYS A 127 -21.46 29.55 -4.03
C CYS A 127 -20.25 28.70 -4.43
N LEU A 128 -19.16 28.70 -3.64
CA LEU A 128 -18.00 27.85 -3.90
C LEU A 128 -18.26 26.38 -3.54
N CYS A 129 -19.28 26.11 -2.72
CA CYS A 129 -19.68 24.76 -2.32
C CYS A 129 -20.83 24.20 -3.19
N ALA A 130 -21.37 25.00 -4.12
CA ALA A 130 -22.43 24.57 -5.00
C ALA A 130 -21.94 23.50 -5.99
N VAL A 131 -22.78 22.50 -6.27
CA VAL A 131 -22.49 21.48 -7.29
C VAL A 131 -22.64 22.10 -8.67
N THR A 132 -21.63 21.90 -9.53
CA THR A 132 -21.62 22.36 -10.92
C THR A 132 -21.40 21.20 -11.88
N GLU A 133 -21.51 21.44 -13.19
CA GLU A 133 -21.19 20.43 -14.20
C GLU A 133 -19.74 19.92 -14.08
N ALA A 134 -18.81 20.72 -13.53
CA ALA A 134 -17.42 20.30 -13.32
C ALA A 134 -17.27 19.22 -12.23
N ASP A 135 -18.27 19.05 -11.36
CA ASP A 135 -18.30 18.01 -10.32
C ASP A 135 -18.95 16.71 -10.80
N LEU A 136 -19.70 16.77 -11.91
CA LEU A 136 -20.52 15.66 -12.39
C LEU A 136 -19.85 14.97 -13.57
N SER A 137 -19.56 13.68 -13.41
CA SER A 137 -19.05 12.83 -14.49
C SER A 137 -19.63 11.43 -14.37
N ILE A 138 -19.75 10.73 -15.50
CA ILE A 138 -20.13 9.31 -15.50
C ILE A 138 -18.85 8.49 -15.36
N ARG A 139 -18.82 7.59 -14.38
CA ARG A 139 -17.88 6.48 -14.33
C ARG A 139 -18.61 5.22 -14.76
N GLN A 140 -17.98 4.43 -15.60
CA GLN A 140 -18.63 3.31 -16.26
C GLN A 140 -17.62 2.21 -16.58
N VAL A 141 -18.07 0.99 -16.42
CA VAL A 141 -17.34 -0.22 -16.80
C VAL A 141 -18.30 -1.09 -17.60
N LEU A 142 -17.88 -1.51 -18.79
CA LEU A 142 -18.58 -2.53 -19.55
C LEU A 142 -17.96 -3.87 -19.16
N ARG A 143 -18.70 -4.69 -18.42
CA ARG A 143 -18.23 -5.99 -17.94
C ARG A 143 -18.23 -7.01 -19.07
N GLU A 144 -19.33 -7.09 -19.79
CA GLU A 144 -19.54 -8.05 -20.87
C GLU A 144 -20.17 -7.36 -22.09
N CYS A 145 -19.72 -7.78 -23.27
CA CYS A 145 -20.26 -7.39 -24.56
C CYS A 145 -20.32 -8.63 -25.45
N SER A 146 -21.52 -9.19 -25.64
CA SER A 146 -21.69 -10.49 -26.31
C SER A 146 -22.92 -10.51 -27.21
N TRP A 147 -22.84 -11.25 -28.31
CA TRP A 147 -23.96 -11.43 -29.24
C TRP A 147 -24.95 -12.45 -28.66
N LEU A 148 -26.20 -12.03 -28.44
CA LEU A 148 -27.28 -12.94 -28.06
C LEU A 148 -27.70 -13.81 -29.25
N ASP A 149 -27.71 -13.21 -30.43
CA ASP A 149 -27.94 -13.84 -31.73
C ASP A 149 -27.35 -12.97 -32.85
N ALA A 150 -27.83 -13.16 -34.09
CA ALA A 150 -27.29 -12.52 -35.27
C ALA A 150 -27.38 -10.98 -35.21
N ASP A 151 -28.46 -10.39 -34.70
CA ASP A 151 -28.69 -8.94 -34.74
C ASP A 151 -28.78 -8.29 -33.35
N ARG A 152 -28.81 -9.08 -32.27
CA ARG A 152 -28.97 -8.56 -30.90
C ARG A 152 -27.67 -8.64 -30.11
N LEU A 153 -27.18 -7.48 -29.67
CA LEU A 153 -25.98 -7.33 -28.85
C LEU A 153 -26.35 -7.06 -27.38
N VAL A 154 -25.79 -7.82 -26.45
CA VAL A 154 -25.95 -7.63 -25.01
C VAL A 154 -24.81 -6.78 -24.49
N LEU A 155 -25.16 -5.72 -23.75
CA LEU A 155 -24.23 -4.94 -22.96
C LEU A 155 -24.57 -5.14 -21.49
N ASP A 156 -23.58 -5.51 -20.70
CA ASP A 156 -23.72 -5.69 -19.26
C ASP A 156 -22.55 -5.03 -18.53
N GLY A 157 -22.84 -4.22 -17.53
CA GLY A 157 -21.84 -3.41 -16.85
C GLY A 157 -22.43 -2.62 -15.69
N TRP A 158 -21.72 -1.58 -15.26
CA TRP A 158 -22.23 -0.63 -14.28
C TRP A 158 -21.82 0.78 -14.65
N ALA A 159 -22.63 1.75 -14.21
CA ALA A 159 -22.33 3.15 -14.41
C ALA A 159 -22.93 4.02 -13.32
N TYR A 160 -22.13 4.93 -12.78
CA TYR A 160 -22.49 5.76 -11.64
C TYR A 160 -21.91 7.17 -11.77
N VAL A 161 -22.45 8.09 -10.98
CA VAL A 161 -21.90 9.43 -10.79
C VAL A 161 -21.22 9.45 -9.42
N PRO A 162 -19.90 9.68 -9.32
CA PRO A 162 -19.20 9.71 -8.04
C PRO A 162 -19.87 10.64 -7.04
N GLY A 163 -20.01 10.19 -5.79
CA GLY A 163 -20.72 10.88 -4.73
C GLY A 163 -22.23 10.63 -4.65
N LEU A 164 -22.86 10.09 -5.70
CA LEU A 164 -24.31 9.83 -5.74
C LEU A 164 -24.63 8.34 -5.70
N GLY A 165 -25.42 7.95 -4.70
CA GLY A 165 -25.97 6.60 -4.63
C GLY A 165 -26.97 6.31 -5.77
N PRO A 166 -27.18 5.04 -6.13
CA PRO A 166 -28.02 4.63 -7.26
C PRO A 166 -29.48 5.06 -7.14
N ASP A 167 -30.00 5.21 -5.92
CA ASP A 167 -31.36 5.67 -5.62
C ASP A 167 -31.60 7.14 -6.02
N ALA A 168 -30.54 7.94 -6.13
CA ALA A 168 -30.60 9.33 -6.54
C ALA A 168 -30.55 9.51 -8.08
N LEU A 169 -30.36 8.42 -8.84
CA LEU A 169 -30.24 8.45 -10.30
C LEU A 169 -31.50 7.88 -10.93
N LEU A 170 -31.98 8.51 -12.02
CA LEU A 170 -32.99 7.86 -12.87
C LEU A 170 -32.38 6.67 -13.61
N ALA A 171 -33.23 5.78 -14.13
CA ALA A 171 -32.77 4.66 -14.94
C ALA A 171 -31.89 5.16 -16.11
N PRO A 172 -30.70 4.57 -16.32
CA PRO A 172 -29.85 4.92 -17.44
C PRO A 172 -30.54 4.60 -18.78
N GLU A 173 -30.24 5.39 -19.79
CA GLU A 173 -30.64 5.14 -21.18
C GLU A 173 -29.39 4.85 -22.01
N ILE A 174 -29.45 3.85 -22.90
CA ILE A 174 -28.40 3.61 -23.89
C ILE A 174 -28.95 3.95 -25.26
N VAL A 175 -28.22 4.78 -25.99
CA VAL A 175 -28.57 5.21 -27.34
C VAL A 175 -27.45 4.90 -28.33
N LEU A 176 -27.82 4.59 -29.57
CA LEU A 176 -26.90 4.45 -30.69
C LEU A 176 -26.89 5.73 -31.53
N LEU A 177 -25.70 6.27 -31.76
CA LEU A 177 -25.45 7.46 -32.57
C LEU A 177 -24.55 7.11 -33.77
N PRO A 178 -24.69 7.78 -34.93
CA PRO A 178 -23.73 7.64 -36.02
C PRO A 178 -22.31 7.99 -35.55
N ALA A 179 -21.31 7.19 -35.93
CA ALA A 179 -19.91 7.46 -35.60
C ALA A 179 -19.24 8.45 -36.58
N ASP A 180 -19.87 8.68 -37.73
CA ASP A 180 -19.41 9.57 -38.79
C ASP A 180 -19.48 11.03 -38.35
N LYS A 181 -18.37 11.77 -38.45
CA LYS A 181 -18.29 13.18 -37.99
C LYS A 181 -19.19 14.14 -38.78
N ASP A 182 -19.58 13.77 -40.01
CA ASP A 182 -20.33 14.62 -40.94
C ASP A 182 -21.85 14.40 -40.87
N VAL A 183 -22.31 13.48 -40.03
CA VAL A 183 -23.73 13.14 -39.87
C VAL A 183 -24.24 13.72 -38.55
N ALA A 184 -25.40 14.39 -38.58
CA ALA A 184 -26.03 14.89 -37.36
C ALA A 184 -26.28 13.72 -36.38
N PRO A 185 -26.05 13.91 -35.05
CA PRO A 185 -26.25 12.89 -34.04
C PRO A 185 -27.76 12.68 -33.78
N GLU A 186 -28.45 12.12 -34.76
CA GLU A 186 -29.81 11.62 -34.58
C GLU A 186 -29.74 10.27 -33.88
N THR A 187 -30.59 10.07 -32.87
CA THR A 187 -30.66 8.80 -32.16
C THR A 187 -31.23 7.74 -33.09
N VAL A 188 -30.46 6.70 -33.38
CA VAL A 188 -30.84 5.64 -34.32
C VAL A 188 -31.68 4.57 -33.62
N VAL A 189 -31.31 4.20 -32.38
CA VAL A 189 -32.02 3.24 -31.51
C VAL A 189 -31.84 3.64 -30.05
N GLY A 190 -32.89 3.52 -29.25
CA GLY A 190 -32.82 3.51 -27.78
C GLY A 190 -33.00 2.09 -27.25
N ALA A 191 -32.13 1.66 -26.34
CA ALA A 191 -32.19 0.34 -25.72
C ALA A 191 -33.05 0.37 -24.46
N CYS A 192 -33.79 -0.72 -24.20
CA CYS A 192 -34.33 -0.94 -22.87
C CYS A 192 -33.18 -1.35 -21.94
N VAL A 193 -33.05 -0.68 -20.79
CA VAL A 193 -32.00 -0.94 -19.81
C VAL A 193 -32.65 -1.49 -18.54
N GLU A 194 -32.27 -2.71 -18.18
CA GLU A 194 -32.61 -3.34 -16.92
C GLU A 194 -31.54 -3.00 -15.88
N ARG A 195 -31.97 -2.64 -14.66
CA ARG A 195 -31.04 -2.48 -13.53
C ARG A 195 -30.70 -3.84 -12.94
N VAL A 196 -29.42 -4.06 -12.71
CA VAL A 196 -28.89 -5.28 -12.08
C VAL A 196 -27.93 -4.92 -10.96
N GLU A 197 -27.69 -5.85 -10.04
CA GLU A 197 -26.69 -5.67 -8.99
C GLU A 197 -25.28 -5.81 -9.57
N ALA A 198 -24.39 -4.90 -9.17
CA ALA A 198 -22.99 -4.82 -9.55
C ALA A 198 -22.11 -4.78 -8.28
N PRO A 199 -21.88 -5.93 -7.60
CA PRO A 199 -21.12 -5.98 -6.34
C PRO A 199 -19.64 -5.57 -6.47
N LEU A 200 -19.13 -5.43 -7.69
CA LEU A 200 -17.78 -4.93 -7.96
C LEU A 200 -17.73 -3.41 -8.16
N ALA A 201 -18.88 -2.73 -8.29
CA ALA A 201 -18.92 -1.29 -8.52
C ALA A 201 -18.29 -0.50 -7.36
N ASP A 202 -18.49 -0.93 -6.11
CA ASP A 202 -17.88 -0.29 -4.94
C ASP A 202 -16.35 -0.45 -4.92
N LEU A 203 -15.82 -1.55 -5.47
CA LEU A 203 -14.38 -1.78 -5.58
C LEU A 203 -13.74 -0.90 -6.68
N ASP A 204 -14.51 -0.60 -7.72
CA ASP A 204 -14.10 0.26 -8.83
C ASP A 204 -14.21 1.76 -8.46
N ALA A 205 -15.23 2.12 -7.69
CA ALA A 205 -15.51 3.50 -7.29
C ALA A 205 -14.48 4.12 -6.36
N ASP A 206 -13.83 3.29 -5.52
CA ASP A 206 -12.87 3.76 -4.50
C ASP A 206 -13.43 4.93 -3.66
N ASP A 207 -14.71 4.84 -3.30
CA ASP A 207 -15.48 5.87 -2.60
C ASP A 207 -15.98 5.30 -1.26
N PRO A 208 -15.64 5.91 -0.11
CA PRO A 208 -16.10 5.47 1.20
C PRO A 208 -17.49 5.98 1.57
N TRP A 209 -18.08 6.91 0.81
CA TRP A 209 -19.30 7.62 1.20
C TRP A 209 -20.59 7.01 0.64
N ARG A 210 -20.50 6.30 -0.48
CA ARG A 210 -21.66 5.73 -1.20
C ARG A 210 -21.38 4.31 -1.67
N THR A 211 -22.45 3.51 -1.66
CA THR A 211 -22.49 2.27 -2.44
C THR A 211 -23.05 2.55 -3.82
N TYR A 212 -22.55 1.78 -4.77
CA TYR A 212 -22.87 1.74 -6.19
C TYR A 212 -23.31 0.34 -6.61
N THR A 213 -23.52 -0.58 -5.67
CA THR A 213 -23.95 -1.95 -5.98
C THR A 213 -25.22 -1.95 -6.86
N GLY A 214 -26.18 -1.05 -6.62
CA GLY A 214 -27.39 -0.89 -7.46
C GLY A 214 -27.22 -0.10 -8.77
N SER A 215 -25.98 0.17 -9.21
CA SER A 215 -25.67 0.94 -10.44
C SER A 215 -25.40 0.06 -11.67
N GLY A 216 -25.57 -1.26 -11.53
CA GLY A 216 -25.44 -2.20 -12.63
C GLY A 216 -26.55 -2.03 -13.66
N TYR A 217 -26.21 -2.30 -14.92
CA TYR A 217 -27.15 -2.29 -16.02
C TYR A 217 -26.93 -3.48 -16.95
N ARG A 218 -28.04 -3.95 -17.53
CA ARG A 218 -28.06 -4.88 -18.65
C ARG A 218 -28.95 -4.33 -19.75
N ALA A 219 -28.45 -4.26 -20.97
CA ALA A 219 -29.18 -3.75 -22.11
C ALA A 219 -29.03 -4.67 -23.31
N VAL A 220 -30.09 -4.76 -24.12
CA VAL A 220 -30.09 -5.49 -25.39
C VAL A 220 -30.29 -4.49 -26.52
N LEU A 221 -29.31 -4.39 -27.39
CA LEU A 221 -29.33 -3.55 -28.59
C LEU A 221 -29.84 -4.38 -29.76
N ASP A 222 -30.98 -4.00 -30.33
CA ASP A 222 -31.49 -4.60 -31.56
C ASP A 222 -30.97 -3.83 -32.77
N LEU A 223 -30.13 -4.49 -33.57
CA LEU A 223 -29.49 -3.91 -34.76
C LEU A 223 -30.25 -4.26 -36.06
N ALA A 224 -31.36 -4.99 -35.96
CA ALA A 224 -32.13 -5.40 -37.13
C ALA A 224 -32.67 -4.18 -37.89
N GLY A 225 -32.37 -4.10 -39.19
CA GLY A 225 -32.83 -3.01 -40.06
C GLY A 225 -32.10 -1.67 -39.87
N LEU A 226 -31.07 -1.62 -39.04
CA LEU A 226 -30.23 -0.42 -38.91
C LEU A 226 -29.35 -0.21 -40.14
N PRO A 227 -29.01 1.06 -40.46
CA PRO A 227 -28.13 1.34 -41.59
C PRO A 227 -26.75 0.70 -41.36
N ALA A 228 -26.23 0.01 -42.37
CA ALA A 228 -24.91 -0.61 -42.36
C ALA A 228 -23.78 0.44 -42.37
N ARG A 229 -23.62 1.13 -41.25
CA ARG A 229 -22.58 2.15 -40.99
C ARG A 229 -22.06 2.00 -39.56
N PRO A 230 -20.91 2.60 -39.21
CA PRO A 230 -20.41 2.55 -37.84
C PRO A 230 -21.27 3.37 -36.88
N LEU A 231 -21.58 2.78 -35.72
CA LEU A 231 -22.44 3.34 -34.66
C LEU A 231 -21.65 3.37 -33.34
N ARG A 232 -21.82 4.43 -32.56
CA ARG A 232 -21.28 4.54 -31.19
C ARG A 232 -22.40 4.39 -30.18
N ALA A 233 -22.17 3.57 -29.17
CA ALA A 233 -23.07 3.47 -28.04
C ALA A 233 -22.76 4.57 -27.02
N GLN A 234 -23.80 5.28 -26.56
CA GLN A 234 -23.69 6.33 -25.56
C GLN A 234 -24.67 6.04 -24.42
N LEU A 235 -24.14 6.11 -23.20
CA LEU A 235 -24.94 6.06 -21.97
C LEU A 235 -25.39 7.47 -21.60
N ARG A 236 -26.66 7.61 -21.20
CA ARG A 236 -27.23 8.83 -20.65
C ARG A 236 -27.78 8.56 -19.26
N ILE A 237 -27.39 9.39 -18.29
CA ILE A 237 -27.84 9.32 -16.90
C ILE A 237 -28.34 10.69 -16.47
N ARG A 238 -29.49 10.73 -15.79
CA ARG A 238 -29.99 11.96 -15.18
C ARG A 238 -29.67 11.99 -13.69
N ALA A 239 -28.98 13.06 -13.26
CA ALA A 239 -28.65 13.35 -11.87
C ALA A 239 -29.29 14.69 -11.47
N GLY A 240 -30.40 14.65 -10.74
CA GLY A 240 -31.24 15.84 -10.53
C GLY A 240 -31.78 16.38 -11.87
N GLU A 241 -31.52 17.65 -12.16
CA GLU A 241 -31.90 18.25 -13.45
C GLU A 241 -30.87 18.02 -14.57
N ALA A 242 -29.62 17.67 -14.23
CA ALA A 242 -28.53 17.49 -15.18
C ALA A 242 -28.68 16.17 -15.96
N LEU A 243 -28.61 16.25 -17.29
CA LEU A 243 -28.52 15.09 -18.18
C LEU A 243 -27.06 14.90 -18.59
N LEU A 244 -26.41 13.88 -18.05
CA LEU A 244 -25.04 13.50 -18.37
C LEU A 244 -25.06 12.48 -19.50
N ALA A 245 -24.10 12.57 -20.42
CA ALA A 245 -23.97 11.63 -21.53
C ALA A 245 -22.50 11.32 -21.82
N GLN A 246 -22.16 10.04 -21.97
CA GLN A 246 -20.79 9.60 -22.24
C GLN A 246 -20.77 8.37 -23.17
N PRO A 247 -19.82 8.27 -24.13
CA PRO A 247 -19.67 7.06 -24.94
C PRO A 247 -19.37 5.86 -24.05
N ILE A 248 -20.03 4.71 -24.25
CA ILE A 248 -19.79 3.47 -23.50
C ILE A 248 -18.35 3.01 -23.76
N PRO A 249 -17.60 2.52 -22.74
CA PRO A 249 -16.21 2.12 -22.93
C PRO A 249 -16.13 0.72 -23.56
N PRO A 250 -14.96 0.28 -24.03
CA PRO A 250 -14.74 -1.11 -24.41
C PRO A 250 -15.03 -2.08 -23.25
N PRO A 251 -15.42 -3.33 -23.53
CA PRO A 251 -15.60 -4.33 -22.49
C PRO A 251 -14.28 -4.62 -21.76
N LEU A 252 -14.37 -5.04 -20.50
CA LEU A 252 -13.23 -5.62 -19.78
C LEU A 252 -12.67 -6.81 -20.56
N GLY A 253 -11.35 -6.91 -20.59
CA GLY A 253 -10.65 -7.96 -21.33
C GLY A 253 -9.81 -7.40 -22.48
N SER A 254 -9.47 -8.27 -23.41
CA SER A 254 -8.73 -7.91 -24.61
C SER A 254 -9.61 -7.22 -25.64
N ARG A 255 -9.01 -6.37 -26.49
CA ARG A 255 -9.72 -5.68 -27.58
C ARG A 255 -9.89 -6.57 -28.83
N ARG A 256 -10.16 -7.87 -28.65
CA ARG A 256 -10.40 -8.81 -29.76
C ARG A 256 -11.70 -8.45 -30.47
N LEU A 257 -11.67 -8.53 -31.81
CA LEU A 257 -12.86 -8.34 -32.64
C LEU A 257 -13.88 -9.45 -32.34
N CYS A 258 -15.13 -9.06 -32.06
CA CYS A 258 -16.23 -10.00 -31.86
C CYS A 258 -17.26 -9.86 -33.00
N PRO A 259 -17.13 -10.61 -34.11
CA PRO A 259 -18.08 -10.57 -35.21
C PRO A 259 -19.37 -11.35 -34.87
N SER A 260 -20.51 -10.85 -35.35
CA SER A 260 -21.80 -11.51 -35.33
C SER A 260 -22.05 -12.28 -36.63
N PRO A 261 -22.90 -13.33 -36.60
CA PRO A 261 -23.37 -14.02 -37.80
C PRO A 261 -24.08 -13.14 -38.84
N ALA A 262 -24.67 -12.00 -38.46
CA ALA A 262 -25.36 -11.08 -39.38
C ALA A 262 -24.43 -10.04 -40.05
N GLY A 263 -23.12 -10.12 -39.83
CA GLY A 263 -22.16 -9.18 -40.42
C GLY A 263 -22.05 -7.86 -39.66
N TRP A 264 -22.25 -7.89 -38.35
CA TRP A 264 -21.84 -6.82 -37.43
C TRP A 264 -20.58 -7.22 -36.66
N SER A 265 -19.82 -6.26 -36.14
CA SER A 265 -18.69 -6.52 -35.25
C SER A 265 -18.56 -5.41 -34.22
N VAL A 266 -18.17 -5.80 -33.01
CA VAL A 266 -17.76 -4.88 -31.96
C VAL A 266 -16.28 -4.55 -32.11
N ASP A 267 -15.96 -3.26 -32.11
CA ASP A 267 -14.63 -2.68 -32.26
C ASP A 267 -14.47 -1.49 -31.27
N VAL A 268 -13.33 -0.81 -31.31
CA VAL A 268 -12.99 0.30 -30.41
C VAL A 268 -12.48 1.51 -31.20
N ASP A 269 -13.05 2.69 -30.92
CA ASP A 269 -12.51 3.98 -31.39
C ASP A 269 -12.00 4.79 -30.18
N GLY A 270 -10.70 4.76 -29.95
CA GLY A 270 -10.08 5.33 -28.75
C GLY A 270 -10.52 4.58 -27.49
N GLU A 271 -11.36 5.24 -26.68
CA GLU A 271 -11.94 4.69 -25.44
C GLU A 271 -13.47 4.53 -25.54
N ALA A 272 -14.00 4.47 -26.77
CA ALA A 272 -15.43 4.30 -27.03
C ALA A 272 -15.71 2.97 -27.76
N LEU A 273 -16.78 2.30 -27.34
CA LEU A 273 -17.34 1.13 -28.01
C LEU A 273 -17.90 1.51 -29.38
N LEU A 274 -17.42 0.83 -30.42
CA LEU A 274 -17.86 1.00 -31.80
C LEU A 274 -18.55 -0.27 -32.29
N ILE A 275 -19.74 -0.14 -32.85
CA ILE A 275 -20.46 -1.22 -33.52
C ILE A 275 -20.43 -0.92 -35.01
N ARG A 276 -19.86 -1.80 -35.82
CA ARG A 276 -19.71 -1.56 -37.26
C ARG A 276 -20.04 -2.80 -38.09
N PRO A 277 -20.39 -2.65 -39.37
CA PRO A 277 -20.45 -3.77 -40.29
C PRO A 277 -19.10 -4.52 -40.35
N THR A 278 -19.14 -5.84 -40.38
CA THR A 278 -17.97 -6.72 -40.53
C THR A 278 -17.37 -6.56 -41.91
N LEU A 279 -16.05 -6.40 -42.01
CA LEU A 279 -15.38 -6.34 -43.31
C LEU A 279 -15.27 -7.76 -43.91
N PRO A 280 -15.28 -7.92 -45.26
CA PRO A 280 -15.24 -9.24 -45.90
C PRO A 280 -14.03 -10.10 -45.50
N ARG A 281 -12.88 -9.50 -45.17
CA ARG A 281 -11.67 -10.20 -44.68
C ARG A 281 -11.79 -10.68 -43.23
N GLU A 282 -12.65 -10.06 -42.44
CA GLU A 282 -12.90 -10.40 -41.03
C GLU A 282 -13.99 -11.49 -40.91
N SER A 283 -14.84 -11.65 -41.94
CA SER A 283 -15.86 -12.71 -42.00
C SER A 283 -15.30 -14.14 -42.12
N VAL A 284 -14.03 -14.29 -42.55
CA VAL A 284 -13.33 -15.59 -42.66
C VAL A 284 -12.72 -16.01 -41.31
N ALA A 285 -12.58 -15.08 -40.37
CA ALA A 285 -12.05 -15.33 -39.02
C ALA A 285 -13.07 -15.98 -38.06
N GLY A 286 -14.26 -16.35 -38.55
CA GLY A 286 -15.11 -17.36 -37.90
C GLY A 286 -14.58 -18.80 -38.05
N SER A 287 -13.41 -18.99 -38.68
CA SER A 287 -12.72 -20.27 -38.84
C SER A 287 -11.24 -20.24 -38.45
N ALA A 288 -10.84 -19.31 -37.57
CA ALA A 288 -9.63 -19.58 -36.80
C ALA A 288 -9.96 -20.82 -35.96
N ASP A 289 -9.50 -21.98 -36.41
CA ASP A 289 -9.42 -23.19 -35.60
C ASP A 289 -9.04 -22.74 -34.18
N PRO A 290 -9.80 -23.07 -33.12
CA PRO A 290 -9.41 -22.72 -31.76
C PRO A 290 -8.00 -23.24 -31.41
N ASN A 291 -7.45 -24.16 -32.20
CA ASN A 291 -6.07 -24.65 -32.13
C ASN A 291 -5.05 -23.88 -32.99
N LEU A 292 -5.44 -22.85 -33.76
CA LEU A 292 -4.54 -22.00 -34.53
C LEU A 292 -3.93 -20.92 -33.62
N HIS A 293 -3.09 -21.38 -32.69
CA HIS A 293 -2.21 -20.51 -31.91
C HIS A 293 -1.30 -19.76 -32.88
N PRO A 294 -1.23 -18.40 -32.82
CA PRO A 294 -0.14 -17.67 -33.44
C PRO A 294 1.18 -18.28 -33.00
N THR A 295 1.98 -18.75 -33.95
CA THR A 295 3.25 -19.43 -33.69
C THR A 295 4.10 -18.60 -32.73
N GLY A 296 4.34 -19.11 -31.53
CA GLY A 296 5.14 -18.45 -30.49
C GLY A 296 4.37 -17.69 -29.42
N MET A 297 3.08 -17.99 -29.15
CA MET A 297 2.37 -17.47 -27.99
C MET A 297 1.95 -18.59 -27.02
N VAL A 298 2.07 -18.33 -25.71
CA VAL A 298 1.58 -19.22 -24.65
C VAL A 298 0.24 -18.68 -24.15
N VAL A 299 -0.81 -19.48 -24.33
CA VAL A 299 -2.17 -19.13 -23.92
C VAL A 299 -2.49 -19.82 -22.60
N VAL A 300 -3.06 -19.08 -21.66
CA VAL A 300 -3.60 -19.60 -20.40
C VAL A 300 -5.09 -19.84 -20.60
N ASP A 301 -5.48 -21.09 -20.79
CA ASP A 301 -6.87 -21.46 -21.08
C ASP A 301 -7.70 -21.56 -19.79
N ALA A 302 -7.10 -21.99 -18.69
CA ALA A 302 -7.79 -22.14 -17.41
C ALA A 302 -6.90 -21.81 -16.22
N ALA A 303 -7.56 -21.46 -15.11
CA ALA A 303 -6.95 -21.23 -13.82
C ALA A 303 -7.82 -21.79 -12.70
N ALA A 304 -7.21 -22.51 -11.76
CA ALA A 304 -7.89 -23.12 -10.63
C ALA A 304 -7.02 -23.11 -9.36
N LEU A 305 -7.62 -23.42 -8.21
CA LEU A 305 -6.90 -23.63 -6.96
C LEU A 305 -7.02 -25.09 -6.50
N ASP A 306 -5.89 -25.65 -6.08
CA ASP A 306 -5.82 -26.88 -5.28
C ASP A 306 -5.27 -26.50 -3.88
N GLY A 307 -6.17 -26.28 -2.93
CA GLY A 307 -5.80 -25.65 -1.65
C GLY A 307 -5.25 -24.23 -1.86
N ASP A 308 -4.00 -23.99 -1.45
CA ASP A 308 -3.27 -22.74 -1.69
C ASP A 308 -2.38 -22.80 -2.95
N ARG A 309 -2.54 -23.80 -3.82
CA ARG A 309 -1.77 -23.89 -5.07
C ARG A 309 -2.58 -23.37 -6.24
N LEU A 310 -2.15 -22.26 -6.83
CA LEU A 310 -2.68 -21.77 -8.10
C LEU A 310 -2.15 -22.66 -9.22
N VAL A 311 -3.07 -23.27 -9.97
CA VAL A 311 -2.76 -24.06 -11.16
C VAL A 311 -3.24 -23.28 -12.37
N LEU A 312 -2.29 -22.85 -13.21
CA LEU A 312 -2.55 -22.30 -14.53
C LEU A 312 -2.32 -23.38 -15.56
N SER A 313 -3.20 -23.49 -16.55
CA SER A 313 -3.05 -24.48 -17.62
C SER A 313 -3.44 -23.92 -18.97
N GLY A 314 -2.85 -24.47 -20.02
CA GLY A 314 -3.26 -24.17 -21.38
C GLY A 314 -2.63 -25.08 -22.41
N SER A 315 -2.97 -24.80 -23.66
CA SER A 315 -2.49 -25.53 -24.83
C SER A 315 -1.13 -24.98 -25.28
N ILE A 316 -0.23 -25.86 -25.76
CA ILE A 316 1.08 -25.45 -26.30
C ILE A 316 1.17 -25.79 -27.79
N PRO A 317 1.70 -24.89 -28.64
CA PRO A 317 1.89 -25.22 -30.04
C PRO A 317 3.06 -26.19 -30.31
N ARG A 318 4.08 -26.30 -29.43
CA ARG A 318 5.23 -27.23 -29.58
C ARG A 318 5.87 -27.65 -28.26
N ASP A 319 6.38 -28.88 -28.22
CA ASP A 319 7.03 -29.55 -27.08
C ASP A 319 8.52 -29.14 -26.96
N ALA A 320 8.84 -28.08 -26.22
CA ALA A 320 10.23 -27.76 -25.84
C ALA A 320 10.32 -26.76 -24.67
N GLY A 321 10.65 -27.24 -23.47
CA GLY A 321 11.28 -26.44 -22.41
C GLY A 321 10.55 -25.16 -21.97
N LEU A 322 9.22 -25.18 -21.93
CA LEU A 322 8.43 -24.05 -21.42
C LEU A 322 8.70 -23.84 -19.92
N ALA A 323 9.04 -22.60 -19.56
CA ALA A 323 9.02 -22.11 -18.19
C ALA A 323 8.05 -20.93 -18.09
N VAL A 324 7.25 -20.89 -17.03
CA VAL A 324 6.34 -19.78 -16.72
C VAL A 324 6.76 -19.12 -15.42
N GLU A 325 6.72 -17.78 -15.39
CA GLU A 325 7.13 -16.97 -14.25
C GLU A 325 6.13 -15.84 -14.01
N ALA A 326 5.89 -15.48 -12.75
CA ALA A 326 5.20 -14.26 -12.38
C ALA A 326 6.23 -13.15 -12.14
N VAL A 327 6.19 -12.11 -12.98
CA VAL A 327 7.23 -11.08 -13.05
C VAL A 327 6.68 -9.75 -12.55
N SER A 328 7.47 -9.07 -11.71
CA SER A 328 7.17 -7.73 -11.22
C SER A 328 8.41 -6.84 -11.33
N SER A 329 8.28 -5.56 -10.99
CA SER A 329 9.44 -4.66 -10.90
C SER A 329 10.38 -4.97 -9.73
N ARG A 330 10.04 -5.94 -8.85
CA ARG A 330 10.78 -6.24 -7.62
C ARG A 330 11.33 -7.66 -7.57
N VAL A 331 10.60 -8.61 -8.13
CA VAL A 331 10.93 -10.04 -8.05
C VAL A 331 10.27 -10.79 -9.21
N ASP A 332 10.98 -11.82 -9.66
CA ASP A 332 10.52 -12.82 -10.61
C ASP A 332 10.31 -14.11 -9.84
N ILE A 333 9.11 -14.68 -9.92
CA ILE A 333 8.72 -15.88 -9.20
C ILE A 333 8.55 -17.01 -10.22
N PRO A 334 9.42 -18.04 -10.21
CA PRO A 334 9.24 -19.18 -11.09
C PRO A 334 8.05 -20.02 -10.65
N LEU A 335 7.23 -20.44 -11.61
CA LEU A 335 6.17 -21.41 -11.39
C LEU A 335 6.69 -22.80 -11.75
N VAL A 336 6.29 -23.81 -10.96
CA VAL A 336 6.61 -25.20 -11.25
C VAL A 336 5.85 -25.60 -12.50
N THR A 337 6.56 -25.64 -13.63
CA THR A 337 5.97 -25.85 -14.96
C THR A 337 6.14 -27.30 -15.40
N THR A 338 5.05 -27.89 -15.87
CA THR A 338 5.00 -29.23 -16.44
C THR A 338 4.39 -29.16 -17.83
N VAL A 339 4.97 -29.88 -18.78
CA VAL A 339 4.51 -29.94 -20.16
C VAL A 339 4.23 -31.39 -20.50
N THR A 340 3.10 -31.62 -21.16
CA THR A 340 2.63 -32.94 -21.62
C THR A 340 2.20 -32.84 -23.07
N ALA A 341 1.90 -33.99 -23.70
CA ALA A 341 1.36 -34.02 -25.06
C ALA A 341 -0.01 -33.32 -25.19
N GLU A 342 -0.74 -33.15 -24.08
CA GLU A 342 -2.08 -32.55 -24.04
C GLU A 342 -2.06 -31.05 -23.71
N GLY A 343 -0.91 -30.48 -23.33
CA GLY A 343 -0.77 -29.07 -22.93
C GLY A 343 0.25 -28.86 -21.83
N TRP A 344 0.17 -27.72 -21.14
CA TRP A 344 1.06 -27.33 -20.05
C TRP A 344 0.28 -26.96 -18.79
N ALA A 345 0.93 -27.11 -17.63
CA ALA A 345 0.45 -26.61 -16.35
C ALA A 345 1.59 -25.94 -15.58
N ALA A 346 1.32 -24.79 -14.97
CA ALA A 346 2.25 -24.07 -14.12
C ALA A 346 1.63 -23.82 -12.74
N ILE A 347 2.37 -24.18 -11.68
CA ILE A 347 1.87 -24.15 -10.31
C ILE A 347 2.62 -23.09 -9.50
N LEU A 348 1.85 -22.25 -8.79
CA LEU A 348 2.36 -21.27 -7.82
C LEU A 348 1.81 -21.60 -6.42
N ASP A 349 2.69 -21.73 -5.43
CA ASP A 349 2.30 -21.91 -4.03
C ASP A 349 1.98 -20.56 -3.37
N LEU A 350 0.70 -20.31 -3.10
CA LEU A 350 0.23 -19.11 -2.44
C LEU A 350 0.46 -19.13 -0.92
N ALA A 351 0.88 -20.24 -0.33
CA ALA A 351 1.29 -20.27 1.08
C ALA A 351 2.77 -19.89 1.27
N ASP A 352 3.56 -19.82 0.19
CA ASP A 352 5.00 -19.52 0.28
C ASP A 352 5.26 -18.06 0.74
N PRO A 353 5.82 -17.84 1.94
CA PRO A 353 6.05 -16.50 2.49
C PRO A 353 7.17 -15.72 1.77
N THR A 354 7.94 -16.38 0.92
CA THR A 354 9.05 -15.77 0.17
C THR A 354 8.57 -14.91 -0.99
N PHE A 355 7.34 -15.11 -1.44
CA PHE A 355 6.70 -14.36 -2.51
C PHE A 355 5.93 -13.16 -1.94
N PRO A 356 6.16 -11.92 -2.40
CA PRO A 356 5.40 -10.78 -1.93
C PRO A 356 3.99 -10.74 -2.56
N SER A 357 3.00 -10.27 -1.81
CA SER A 357 1.71 -9.85 -2.39
C SER A 357 1.92 -8.62 -3.29
N GLY A 358 1.21 -8.55 -4.41
CA GLY A 358 1.39 -7.49 -5.41
C GLY A 358 0.86 -7.85 -6.79
N GLY A 359 1.05 -6.94 -7.74
CA GLY A 359 0.74 -7.15 -9.15
C GLY A 359 1.95 -7.69 -9.91
N TYR A 360 1.68 -8.64 -10.80
CA TYR A 360 2.62 -9.36 -11.64
C TYR A 360 2.06 -9.45 -13.05
N PHE A 361 2.92 -9.61 -14.04
CA PHE A 361 2.53 -10.16 -15.33
C PHE A 361 3.09 -11.57 -15.49
N LEU A 362 2.39 -12.41 -16.24
CA LEU A 362 2.85 -13.77 -16.51
C LEU A 362 3.80 -13.76 -17.72
N ARG A 363 5.05 -14.15 -17.52
CA ARG A 363 6.06 -14.33 -18.56
C ARG A 363 6.21 -15.81 -18.87
N TRP A 364 6.39 -16.14 -20.14
CA TRP A 364 6.84 -17.46 -20.57
C TRP A 364 8.22 -17.35 -21.22
N THR A 365 9.00 -18.42 -21.10
CA THR A 365 10.32 -18.55 -21.72
C THR A 365 10.46 -19.94 -22.34
N MET A 366 10.98 -19.99 -23.56
CA MET A 366 11.38 -21.20 -24.29
C MET A 366 12.83 -21.00 -24.81
N ALA A 367 13.42 -22.03 -25.41
CA ALA A 367 14.84 -22.02 -25.80
C ALA A 367 15.27 -20.84 -26.70
N ASP A 368 14.38 -20.31 -27.54
CA ASP A 368 14.65 -19.26 -28.51
C ASP A 368 13.78 -18.00 -28.38
N ALA A 369 12.84 -17.97 -27.42
CA ALA A 369 11.88 -16.88 -27.29
C ALA A 369 11.38 -16.67 -25.84
N THR A 370 10.96 -15.44 -25.56
CA THR A 370 10.25 -15.07 -24.33
C THR A 370 9.13 -14.09 -24.67
N GLY A 371 8.06 -14.12 -23.89
CA GLY A 371 6.91 -13.23 -24.10
C GLY A 371 5.97 -13.21 -22.90
N ARG A 372 4.88 -12.45 -23.02
CA ARG A 372 3.81 -12.46 -22.04
C ARG A 372 2.82 -13.58 -22.36
N CYS A 373 2.30 -14.21 -21.32
CA CYS A 373 1.21 -15.16 -21.46
C CYS A 373 -0.07 -14.39 -21.85
N ILE A 374 -0.86 -15.00 -22.72
CA ILE A 374 -2.09 -14.43 -23.28
C ILE A 374 -3.29 -15.09 -22.60
N ALA A 375 -4.33 -14.31 -22.31
CA ALA A 375 -5.59 -14.86 -21.80
C ALA A 375 -6.26 -15.73 -22.88
N GLY A 376 -6.60 -16.97 -22.53
CA GLY A 376 -7.47 -17.83 -23.33
C GLY A 376 -8.91 -17.32 -23.28
N VAL A 377 -9.77 -17.85 -24.16
CA VAL A 377 -11.14 -17.37 -24.36
C VAL A 377 -11.97 -17.36 -23.06
N ASP A 378 -11.77 -18.34 -22.19
CA ASP A 378 -12.53 -18.48 -20.93
C ASP A 378 -12.04 -17.53 -19.83
N LEU A 379 -10.81 -17.02 -19.96
CA LEU A 379 -10.24 -16.03 -19.04
C LEU A 379 -10.33 -14.61 -19.59
N ASP A 380 -10.62 -14.43 -20.89
CA ASP A 380 -10.68 -13.14 -21.56
C ASP A 380 -12.02 -12.44 -21.28
N GLY A 381 -11.98 -11.34 -20.53
CA GLY A 381 -13.18 -10.70 -20.00
C GLY A 381 -12.95 -10.04 -18.64
N PRO A 382 -13.95 -10.07 -17.75
CA PRO A 382 -13.83 -9.59 -16.38
C PRO A 382 -12.73 -10.33 -15.60
N PRO A 383 -12.08 -9.66 -14.63
CA PRO A 383 -11.05 -10.31 -13.83
C PRO A 383 -11.58 -11.55 -13.10
N THR A 384 -10.88 -12.67 -13.24
CA THR A 384 -11.18 -13.91 -12.52
C THR A 384 -10.50 -13.88 -11.15
N GLU A 385 -11.26 -14.06 -10.08
CA GLU A 385 -10.71 -14.14 -8.71
C GLU A 385 -10.83 -15.55 -8.14
N LEU A 386 -9.73 -16.06 -7.61
CA LEU A 386 -9.62 -17.37 -6.98
C LEU A 386 -9.29 -17.23 -5.49
N ALA A 387 -10.03 -17.95 -4.65
CA ALA A 387 -10.04 -17.82 -3.20
C ALA A 387 -9.17 -18.86 -2.48
N GLY A 388 -7.87 -18.58 -2.27
CA GLY A 388 -7.01 -19.37 -1.39
C GLY A 388 -7.22 -19.02 0.09
N HIS A 389 -6.73 -19.89 0.98
CA HIS A 389 -6.74 -19.69 2.42
C HIS A 389 -5.65 -18.70 2.83
N ALA A 390 -4.43 -18.90 2.34
CA ALA A 390 -3.29 -18.04 2.64
C ALA A 390 -3.44 -16.68 1.93
N ARG A 391 -3.70 -16.71 0.62
CA ARG A 391 -3.82 -15.53 -0.25
C ARG A 391 -4.83 -15.76 -1.36
N ARG A 392 -5.37 -14.68 -1.89
CA ARG A 392 -6.26 -14.64 -3.06
C ARG A 392 -5.47 -14.29 -4.31
N VAL A 393 -5.95 -14.76 -5.45
CA VAL A 393 -5.40 -14.44 -6.76
C VAL A 393 -6.45 -13.75 -7.62
N ARG A 394 -6.07 -12.69 -8.33
CA ARG A 394 -6.88 -12.05 -9.36
C ARG A 394 -6.14 -12.08 -10.70
N LEU A 395 -6.73 -12.73 -11.70
CA LEU A 395 -6.24 -12.79 -13.06
C LEU A 395 -6.98 -11.74 -13.89
N ARG A 396 -6.24 -10.82 -14.53
CA ARG A 396 -6.81 -9.70 -15.27
C ARG A 396 -6.25 -9.65 -16.69
N PRO A 397 -7.05 -9.97 -17.71
CA PRO A 397 -6.65 -9.75 -19.09
C PRO A 397 -6.49 -8.26 -19.36
N GLN A 398 -5.49 -7.92 -20.16
CA GLN A 398 -5.18 -6.57 -20.58
C GLN A 398 -5.74 -6.29 -21.98
N PRO A 399 -5.88 -5.02 -22.38
CA PRO A 399 -6.34 -4.65 -23.72
C PRO A 399 -5.55 -5.28 -24.87
N ASP A 400 -4.25 -5.57 -24.65
CA ASP A 400 -3.35 -6.22 -25.61
C ASP A 400 -3.45 -7.76 -25.62
N GLY A 401 -4.34 -8.35 -24.81
CA GLY A 401 -4.54 -9.79 -24.64
C GLY A 401 -3.64 -10.45 -23.60
N SER A 402 -2.64 -9.74 -23.07
CA SER A 402 -1.77 -10.30 -22.02
C SER A 402 -2.52 -10.52 -20.70
N LEU A 403 -2.06 -11.47 -19.89
CA LEU A 403 -2.69 -11.79 -18.61
C LEU A 403 -1.83 -11.31 -17.43
N ASP A 404 -2.40 -10.41 -16.62
CA ASP A 404 -1.82 -10.00 -15.35
C ASP A 404 -2.31 -10.90 -14.21
N LEU A 405 -1.46 -11.09 -13.21
CA LEU A 405 -1.71 -11.83 -11.98
C LEU A 405 -1.56 -10.86 -10.80
N SER A 406 -2.54 -10.78 -9.91
CA SER A 406 -2.38 -10.09 -8.63
C SER A 406 -2.53 -11.08 -7.48
N ILE A 407 -1.54 -11.10 -6.59
CA ILE A 407 -1.58 -11.85 -5.34
C ILE A 407 -1.97 -10.87 -4.23
N ILE A 408 -3.06 -11.15 -3.54
CA ILE A 408 -3.67 -10.21 -2.58
C ILE A 408 -4.05 -10.93 -1.29
N ALA A 409 -4.24 -10.16 -0.21
CA ALA A 409 -4.71 -10.71 1.06
C ALA A 409 -6.05 -11.43 0.90
N PRO A 410 -6.34 -12.49 1.68
CA PRO A 410 -7.54 -13.31 1.55
C PRO A 410 -8.85 -12.62 2.01
N VAL A 411 -8.93 -11.29 1.95
CA VAL A 411 -10.12 -10.50 2.27
C VAL A 411 -11.18 -10.69 1.17
N ALA A 412 -12.40 -11.04 1.59
CA ALA A 412 -13.49 -11.28 0.65
C ALA A 412 -13.85 -10.01 -0.17
N PRO A 413 -14.26 -10.14 -1.44
CA PRO A 413 -14.55 -9.00 -2.32
C PRO A 413 -15.45 -7.93 -1.70
N GLN A 414 -16.51 -8.35 -1.01
CA GLN A 414 -17.48 -7.47 -0.39
C GLN A 414 -16.95 -6.63 0.79
N HIS A 415 -15.76 -6.94 1.32
CA HIS A 415 -15.14 -6.21 2.44
C HIS A 415 -13.96 -5.34 2.00
N ARG A 416 -13.59 -5.38 0.70
CA ARG A 416 -12.36 -4.72 0.22
C ARG A 416 -12.58 -3.27 -0.21
N SER A 417 -13.79 -2.89 -0.62
CA SER A 417 -14.09 -1.52 -1.07
C SER A 417 -13.94 -0.54 0.10
N LEU A 418 -13.64 0.73 -0.20
CA LEU A 418 -13.55 1.75 0.84
C LEU A 418 -14.89 1.94 1.55
N TYR A 419 -16.01 1.84 0.82
CA TYR A 419 -17.35 1.86 1.42
C TYR A 419 -17.54 0.72 2.43
N ALA A 420 -17.26 -0.53 2.04
CA ALA A 420 -17.43 -1.66 2.94
C ALA A 420 -16.46 -1.61 4.14
N ARG A 421 -15.21 -1.17 3.92
CA ARG A 421 -14.26 -0.95 5.01
C ARG A 421 -14.76 0.10 5.98
N ARG A 422 -15.34 1.20 5.49
CA ARG A 422 -15.96 2.21 6.35
C ARG A 422 -17.08 1.62 7.19
N LEU A 423 -17.96 0.80 6.60
CA LEU A 423 -18.99 0.10 7.37
C LEU A 423 -18.38 -0.77 8.48
N LEU A 424 -17.29 -1.49 8.22
CA LEU A 424 -16.60 -2.29 9.24
C LEU A 424 -15.89 -1.45 10.32
N ILE A 425 -15.46 -0.23 9.98
CA ILE A 425 -14.89 0.75 10.92
C ILE A 425 -16.00 1.31 11.84
N GLU A 426 -17.16 1.64 11.27
CA GLU A 426 -18.29 2.25 11.98
C GLU A 426 -19.20 1.22 12.70
N GLU A 427 -19.02 -0.07 12.42
CA GLU A 427 -19.78 -1.17 13.02
C GLU A 427 -19.66 -1.20 14.55
N ASP A 428 -20.80 -1.36 15.23
CA ASP A 428 -20.81 -1.64 16.67
C ASP A 428 -20.51 -3.12 16.93
N TRP A 429 -19.23 -3.43 17.14
CA TRP A 429 -18.74 -4.78 17.44
C TRP A 429 -19.11 -5.29 18.85
N GLY A 430 -19.85 -4.51 19.64
CA GLY A 430 -20.25 -4.86 21.01
C GLY A 430 -19.22 -4.45 22.09
N PRO A 431 -19.36 -4.95 23.32
CA PRO A 431 -18.50 -4.55 24.44
C PRO A 431 -17.05 -5.02 24.27
N LEU A 432 -16.15 -4.41 25.04
CA LEU A 432 -14.79 -4.94 25.18
C LEU A 432 -14.82 -6.32 25.84
N VAL A 433 -13.86 -7.17 25.46
CA VAL A 433 -13.64 -8.50 26.01
C VAL A 433 -12.23 -8.56 26.62
N PRO A 434 -12.04 -9.33 27.71
CA PRO A 434 -10.72 -9.50 28.32
C PRO A 434 -9.86 -10.35 27.38
N GLY A 435 -9.16 -9.69 26.46
CA GLY A 435 -8.37 -10.27 25.39
C GLY A 435 -7.35 -9.27 24.86
N ILE A 436 -6.31 -9.78 24.20
CA ILE A 436 -5.15 -9.00 23.78
C ILE A 436 -5.01 -9.06 22.26
N PHE A 437 -4.92 -7.89 21.63
CA PHE A 437 -4.61 -7.74 20.22
C PHE A 437 -3.14 -7.33 20.05
N PHE A 438 -2.38 -8.08 19.24
CA PHE A 438 -0.99 -7.82 18.93
C PHE A 438 -0.86 -7.36 17.49
N GLU A 439 -0.12 -6.28 17.25
CA GLU A 439 0.27 -5.87 15.90
C GLU A 439 1.74 -5.47 15.82
N THR A 440 2.44 -6.06 14.85
CA THR A 440 3.85 -5.81 14.58
C THR A 440 4.03 -5.33 13.15
N PHE A 441 4.51 -4.10 12.97
CA PHE A 441 4.75 -3.47 11.65
C PHE A 441 3.57 -3.62 10.68
N SER A 442 2.35 -3.30 11.14
CA SER A 442 1.08 -3.45 10.39
C SER A 442 0.82 -4.89 9.90
N GLY A 443 1.13 -5.87 10.75
CA GLY A 443 0.90 -7.31 10.50
C GLY A 443 1.89 -7.96 9.54
N LYS A 444 3.01 -7.30 9.21
CA LYS A 444 4.05 -7.88 8.34
C LYS A 444 4.92 -8.93 9.03
N SER A 445 4.93 -8.93 10.35
CA SER A 445 5.68 -9.85 11.19
C SER A 445 4.87 -10.19 12.44
N VAL A 446 5.30 -11.21 13.16
CA VAL A 446 4.73 -11.65 14.46
C VAL A 446 5.79 -11.64 15.56
N GLY A 447 6.98 -11.14 15.26
CA GLY A 447 8.13 -11.06 16.18
C GLY A 447 8.24 -9.70 16.85
N ASP A 448 9.48 -9.24 17.02
CA ASP A 448 9.80 -7.99 17.73
C ASP A 448 9.21 -7.97 19.16
N ASN A 449 9.02 -6.79 19.75
CA ASN A 449 8.58 -6.67 21.14
C ASN A 449 7.17 -7.26 21.39
N PRO A 450 6.15 -7.00 20.55
CA PRO A 450 4.82 -7.58 20.75
C PRO A 450 4.84 -9.12 20.66
N GLY A 451 5.63 -9.68 19.74
CA GLY A 451 5.80 -11.12 19.60
C GLY A 451 6.40 -11.77 20.84
N ALA A 452 7.46 -11.19 21.40
CA ALA A 452 8.09 -11.72 22.61
C ALA A 452 7.18 -11.62 23.85
N ILE A 453 6.41 -10.54 23.98
CA ILE A 453 5.38 -10.42 25.04
C ILE A 453 4.33 -11.53 24.88
N ARG A 454 3.79 -11.72 23.67
CA ARG A 454 2.83 -12.79 23.38
C ARG A 454 3.38 -14.16 23.78
N ASP A 455 4.58 -14.49 23.33
CA ASP A 455 5.18 -15.80 23.55
C ASP A 455 5.42 -16.07 25.04
N GLU A 456 5.81 -15.03 25.79
CA GLU A 456 5.95 -15.10 27.24
C GLU A 456 4.60 -15.29 27.96
N LEU A 457 3.52 -14.62 27.52
CA LEU A 457 2.17 -14.82 28.04
C LEU A 457 1.64 -16.24 27.78
N ILE A 458 1.86 -16.77 26.56
CA ILE A 458 1.55 -18.16 26.23
C ILE A 458 2.30 -19.11 27.16
N ARG A 459 3.60 -18.86 27.38
CA ARG A 459 4.44 -19.65 28.29
C ARG A 459 3.93 -19.64 29.74
N ARG A 460 3.37 -18.51 30.19
CA ARG A 460 2.76 -18.35 31.53
C ARG A 460 1.37 -18.96 31.64
N GLY A 461 0.78 -19.42 30.55
CA GLY A 461 -0.53 -20.06 30.53
C GLY A 461 -1.70 -19.07 30.56
N THR A 462 -1.51 -17.85 30.02
CA THR A 462 -2.58 -16.86 29.84
C THR A 462 -3.78 -17.48 29.10
N GLN A 463 -4.98 -17.38 29.68
CA GLN A 463 -6.20 -18.02 29.16
C GLN A 463 -7.11 -17.09 28.34
N VAL A 464 -6.78 -15.80 28.28
CA VAL A 464 -7.55 -14.84 27.47
C VAL A 464 -7.26 -15.03 25.98
N PRO A 465 -8.19 -14.64 25.08
CA PRO A 465 -7.92 -14.64 23.65
C PRO A 465 -6.72 -13.76 23.29
N LEU A 466 -5.80 -14.30 22.48
CA LEU A 466 -4.66 -13.59 21.91
C LEU A 466 -4.85 -13.52 20.39
N TRP A 467 -5.14 -12.33 19.87
CA TRP A 467 -5.26 -12.09 18.43
C TRP A 467 -3.99 -11.47 17.89
N VAL A 468 -3.52 -11.94 16.73
CA VAL A 468 -2.32 -11.42 16.08
C VAL A 468 -2.69 -10.90 14.70
N SER A 469 -2.54 -9.59 14.50
CA SER A 469 -2.71 -8.93 13.22
C SER A 469 -1.70 -9.48 12.22
N VAL A 470 -2.18 -9.99 11.09
CA VAL A 470 -1.33 -10.50 10.00
C VAL A 470 -1.77 -9.91 8.67
N ARG A 471 -0.81 -9.58 7.80
CA ARG A 471 -1.09 -9.02 6.46
C ARG A 471 -1.87 -9.99 5.56
N ASP A 472 -1.62 -11.29 5.72
CA ASP A 472 -2.21 -12.41 4.98
C ASP A 472 -1.80 -13.73 5.67
N GLY A 473 -2.25 -14.86 5.14
CA GLY A 473 -2.05 -16.17 5.76
C GLY A 473 -0.65 -16.76 5.58
N THR A 474 0.32 -16.05 5.00
CA THR A 474 1.72 -16.55 4.94
C THR A 474 2.53 -16.19 6.18
N VAL A 475 2.00 -15.33 7.06
CA VAL A 475 2.70 -14.96 8.29
C VAL A 475 2.44 -16.02 9.36
N PRO A 476 3.46 -16.78 9.80
CA PRO A 476 3.27 -17.87 10.73
C PRO A 476 2.92 -17.34 12.12
N VAL A 477 1.85 -17.85 12.74
CA VAL A 477 1.47 -17.53 14.13
C VAL A 477 1.62 -18.78 14.99
N ALA A 478 2.26 -18.63 16.15
CA ALA A 478 2.48 -19.73 17.09
C ALA A 478 1.17 -20.28 17.64
N ALA A 479 1.16 -21.58 17.97
CA ALA A 479 0.03 -22.19 18.67
C ALA A 479 -0.23 -21.46 20.01
N GLY A 480 -1.51 -21.24 20.34
CA GLY A 480 -1.92 -20.44 21.50
C GLY A 480 -2.32 -19.01 21.16
N ALA A 481 -2.13 -18.55 19.92
CA ALA A 481 -2.65 -17.29 19.42
C ALA A 481 -3.40 -17.48 18.09
N THR A 482 -4.31 -16.57 17.79
CA THR A 482 -5.18 -16.61 16.60
C THR A 482 -4.76 -15.55 15.59
N PRO A 483 -4.35 -15.91 14.35
CA PRO A 483 -4.12 -14.93 13.30
C PRO A 483 -5.43 -14.26 12.90
N VAL A 484 -5.43 -12.93 12.77
CA VAL A 484 -6.53 -12.15 12.19
C VAL A 484 -5.99 -11.31 11.03
N VAL A 485 -6.51 -11.57 9.83
CA VAL A 485 -5.99 -10.93 8.60
C VAL A 485 -6.46 -9.49 8.50
N VAL A 486 -5.54 -8.55 8.31
CA VAL A 486 -5.84 -7.12 8.16
C VAL A 486 -6.94 -6.88 7.12
N GLY A 487 -7.99 -6.15 7.52
CA GLY A 487 -9.13 -5.82 6.67
C GLY A 487 -10.25 -6.87 6.62
N THR A 488 -10.13 -7.97 7.36
CA THR A 488 -11.24 -8.91 7.57
C THR A 488 -12.17 -8.45 8.70
N PRO A 489 -13.47 -8.81 8.68
CA PRO A 489 -14.38 -8.57 9.79
C PRO A 489 -13.84 -9.03 11.15
N GLU A 490 -13.14 -10.16 11.19
CA GLU A 490 -12.52 -10.71 12.41
C GLU A 490 -11.41 -9.80 12.94
N TRP A 491 -10.61 -9.21 12.06
CA TRP A 491 -9.58 -8.24 12.43
C TRP A 491 -10.18 -6.95 12.97
N PHE A 492 -11.22 -6.40 12.33
CA PHE A 492 -11.94 -5.23 12.84
C PHE A 492 -12.54 -5.53 14.21
N ARG A 493 -13.20 -6.68 14.38
CA ARG A 493 -13.76 -7.10 15.68
C ARG A 493 -12.68 -7.17 16.75
N ALA A 494 -11.56 -7.86 16.48
CA ALA A 494 -10.48 -8.02 17.46
C ALA A 494 -9.88 -6.67 17.87
N LEU A 495 -9.62 -5.77 16.91
CA LEU A 495 -9.08 -4.44 17.17
C LEU A 495 -10.04 -3.57 18.00
N HIS A 496 -11.35 -3.64 17.74
CA HIS A 496 -12.36 -2.85 18.48
C HIS A 496 -12.77 -3.45 19.82
N THR A 497 -12.61 -4.75 20.04
CA THR A 497 -13.13 -5.43 21.24
C THR A 497 -12.05 -5.88 22.21
N ALA A 498 -10.77 -5.97 21.80
CA ALA A 498 -9.70 -6.28 22.73
C ALA A 498 -9.57 -5.20 23.83
N GLN A 499 -9.48 -5.63 25.08
CA GLN A 499 -9.22 -4.74 26.21
C GLN A 499 -7.79 -4.17 26.18
N LEU A 500 -6.82 -4.94 25.68
CA LEU A 500 -5.43 -4.51 25.55
C LEU A 500 -4.94 -4.65 24.11
N LEU A 501 -4.31 -3.60 23.58
CA LEU A 501 -3.58 -3.60 22.32
C LEU A 501 -2.08 -3.50 22.63
N VAL A 502 -1.28 -4.40 22.08
CA VAL A 502 0.19 -4.39 22.17
C VAL A 502 0.74 -4.17 20.77
N ILE A 503 1.32 -2.99 20.54
CA ILE A 503 1.75 -2.54 19.21
C ILE A 503 3.17 -1.99 19.26
N ASN A 504 3.91 -2.06 18.16
CA ASN A 504 5.28 -1.53 18.06
C ASN A 504 5.44 -0.38 17.05
N ASP A 505 4.35 -0.02 16.38
CA ASP A 505 4.28 1.00 15.35
C ASP A 505 2.91 1.68 15.43
N ASN A 506 2.58 2.53 14.46
CA ASN A 506 1.27 3.16 14.36
C ASN A 506 0.17 2.17 13.94
N LEU A 507 -1.06 2.40 14.43
CA LEU A 507 -2.28 1.74 13.95
C LEU A 507 -2.80 2.43 12.67
N PRO A 508 -3.86 1.93 12.02
CA PRO A 508 -4.49 2.64 10.89
C PRO A 508 -5.01 4.03 11.25
N HIS A 509 -5.10 4.93 10.27
CA HIS A 509 -5.35 6.36 10.51
C HIS A 509 -6.72 6.71 11.08
N TRP A 510 -7.70 5.85 10.85
CA TRP A 510 -9.06 5.94 11.35
C TRP A 510 -9.23 5.36 12.76
N PHE A 511 -8.23 4.64 13.28
CA PHE A 511 -8.34 4.01 14.59
C PHE A 511 -8.46 5.07 15.70
N ALA A 512 -9.44 4.88 16.57
CA ALA A 512 -9.62 5.61 17.81
C ALA A 512 -9.84 4.62 18.95
N LYS A 513 -9.04 4.75 20.01
CA LYS A 513 -9.14 3.95 21.22
C LYS A 513 -10.49 4.17 21.88
N ARG A 514 -11.17 3.07 22.21
CA ARG A 514 -12.43 3.11 22.96
C ARG A 514 -12.18 3.45 24.44
N PRO A 515 -13.17 4.01 25.15
CA PRO A 515 -13.15 4.02 26.61
C PRO A 515 -12.86 2.61 27.15
N ASP A 516 -12.02 2.52 28.19
CA ASP A 516 -11.59 1.28 28.86
C ASP A 516 -10.69 0.33 28.03
N GLN A 517 -10.39 0.68 26.77
CA GLN A 517 -9.36 0.01 26.00
C GLN A 517 -7.99 0.60 26.35
N THR A 518 -6.98 -0.27 26.46
CA THR A 518 -5.62 0.10 26.86
C THR A 518 -4.64 -0.19 25.70
N ILE A 519 -3.66 0.69 25.48
CA ILE A 519 -2.61 0.53 24.46
C ILE A 519 -1.22 0.52 25.11
N LEU A 520 -0.51 -0.59 24.95
CA LEU A 520 0.92 -0.72 25.17
C LEU A 520 1.65 -0.47 23.85
N GLN A 521 2.32 0.68 23.74
CA GLN A 521 3.23 1.00 22.65
C GLN A 521 4.63 0.54 23.03
N THR A 522 5.15 -0.48 22.35
CA THR A 522 6.49 -1.00 22.62
C THR A 522 7.58 -0.22 21.89
N TRP A 523 7.20 0.54 20.85
CA TRP A 523 8.12 1.02 19.83
C TRP A 523 9.01 -0.13 19.31
N HIS A 524 10.09 0.19 18.61
CA HIS A 524 10.91 -0.80 17.91
C HIS A 524 12.42 -0.55 18.06
N GLY A 525 12.82 0.06 19.18
CA GLY A 525 14.22 0.18 19.61
C GLY A 525 14.66 1.59 19.99
N THR A 526 15.85 1.70 20.55
CA THR A 526 16.42 2.97 21.03
C THR A 526 16.67 3.96 19.88
N PRO A 527 16.17 5.21 19.97
CA PRO A 527 16.36 6.19 18.91
C PRO A 527 17.83 6.59 18.71
N ILE A 528 18.31 6.46 17.48
CA ILE A 528 19.56 7.09 17.01
C ILE A 528 19.23 8.35 16.19
N LYS A 529 18.16 8.26 15.40
CA LYS A 529 17.74 9.29 14.45
C LYS A 529 16.63 10.12 15.08
N HIS A 530 16.60 11.41 14.80
CA HIS A 530 15.51 12.26 15.27
C HIS A 530 14.14 11.73 14.84
N LEU A 531 13.18 11.81 15.75
CA LEU A 531 11.81 11.38 15.55
C LEU A 531 10.90 12.58 15.38
N LEU A 532 9.96 12.49 14.43
CA LEU A 532 8.82 13.41 14.26
C LEU A 532 9.13 14.89 14.56
N ALA A 533 8.86 15.37 15.78
CA ALA A 533 9.04 16.76 16.18
C ALA A 533 10.50 17.24 16.10
N ASP A 534 11.45 16.33 16.32
CA ASP A 534 12.89 16.58 16.26
C ASP A 534 13.46 16.49 14.83
N ALA A 535 12.71 15.87 13.93
CA ALA A 535 13.14 15.69 12.56
C ALA A 535 12.85 16.95 11.72
N PRO A 536 13.67 17.27 10.70
CA PRO A 536 13.36 18.35 9.76
C PRO A 536 11.99 18.13 9.10
N ARG A 537 11.14 19.16 9.03
CA ARG A 537 9.78 19.06 8.46
C ARG A 537 9.71 18.36 7.10
N LYS A 538 10.69 18.60 6.23
CA LYS A 538 10.80 17.97 4.89
C LYS A 538 10.90 16.44 4.91
N SER A 539 11.33 15.86 6.03
CA SER A 539 11.56 14.41 6.20
C SER A 539 10.33 13.66 6.71
N ILE A 540 9.28 14.39 7.09
CA ILE A 540 8.04 13.85 7.66
C ILE A 540 6.89 14.24 6.74
N THR A 541 6.11 13.26 6.29
CA THR A 541 4.93 13.53 5.47
C THR A 541 3.80 14.09 6.34
N LEU A 542 2.98 14.99 5.78
CA LEU A 542 1.84 15.57 6.49
C LEU A 542 0.85 14.50 7.00
N PRO A 543 0.49 13.45 6.23
CA PRO A 543 -0.39 12.39 6.73
C PRO A 543 0.20 11.65 7.93
N TYR A 544 1.50 11.34 7.90
CA TYR A 544 2.17 10.66 9.01
C TYR A 544 2.25 11.55 10.26
N TRP A 545 2.52 12.86 10.09
CA TRP A 545 2.51 13.79 11.21
C TRP A 545 1.14 13.85 11.92
N ARG A 546 0.04 13.95 11.16
CA ARG A 546 -1.32 13.98 11.73
C ARG A 546 -1.73 12.66 12.38
N LEU A 547 -1.39 11.56 11.72
CA LEU A 547 -1.59 10.21 12.26
C LEU A 547 -0.97 10.10 13.65
N MET A 548 0.29 10.50 13.79
CA MET A 548 1.01 10.42 15.06
C MET A 548 0.47 11.42 16.09
N ALA A 549 0.13 12.65 15.68
CA ALA A 549 -0.51 13.63 16.56
C ALA A 549 -1.85 13.12 17.14
N ARG A 550 -2.59 12.28 16.41
CA ARG A 550 -3.81 11.62 16.91
C ARG A 550 -3.52 10.39 17.75
N GLN A 551 -2.53 9.57 17.39
CA GLN A 551 -2.30 8.28 18.03
C GLN A 551 -1.46 8.35 19.31
N VAL A 552 -0.43 9.18 19.35
CA VAL A 552 0.48 9.28 20.51
C VAL A 552 -0.28 9.58 21.81
N PRO A 553 -1.27 10.50 21.85
CA PRO A 553 -2.04 10.77 23.07
C PRO A 553 -2.92 9.59 23.53
N GLN A 554 -3.13 8.58 22.68
CA GLN A 554 -3.97 7.42 23.01
C GLN A 554 -3.17 6.32 23.71
N TRP A 555 -1.84 6.36 23.68
CA TRP A 555 -1.00 5.33 24.31
C TRP A 555 -1.05 5.45 25.84
N ASP A 556 -1.25 4.31 26.52
CA ASP A 556 -1.33 4.25 27.98
C ASP A 556 0.01 3.91 28.63
N LEU A 557 0.85 3.17 27.90
CA LEU A 557 2.20 2.85 28.32
C LEU A 557 3.14 2.80 27.11
N LEU A 558 4.29 3.46 27.23
CA LEU A 558 5.39 3.40 26.26
C LEU A 558 6.58 2.62 26.86
N LEU A 559 7.24 1.77 26.08
CA LEU A 559 8.49 1.14 26.48
C LEU A 559 9.71 1.96 26.03
N ALA A 560 10.73 2.02 26.87
CA ALA A 560 12.02 2.62 26.53
C ALA A 560 13.17 1.80 27.15
N GLN A 561 14.29 1.67 26.45
CA GLN A 561 15.41 0.84 26.93
C GLN A 561 16.18 1.49 28.09
N THR A 562 16.32 2.81 28.03
CA THR A 562 17.09 3.62 28.98
C THR A 562 16.36 4.94 29.27
N PRO A 563 16.72 5.67 30.33
CA PRO A 563 16.19 7.02 30.57
C PRO A 563 16.41 7.97 29.40
N ASP A 564 17.60 7.97 28.80
CA ASP A 564 17.90 8.81 27.63
C ASP A 564 17.01 8.46 26.43
N ALA A 565 16.75 7.16 26.20
CA ALA A 565 15.83 6.72 25.14
C ALA A 565 14.38 7.16 25.45
N ALA A 566 13.99 7.15 26.73
CA ALA A 566 12.68 7.63 27.14
C ALA A 566 12.52 9.13 26.85
N ASP A 567 13.54 9.94 27.16
CA ASP A 567 13.53 11.38 26.89
C ASP A 567 13.43 11.67 25.38
N ASP A 568 14.25 10.99 24.57
CA ASP A 568 14.22 11.12 23.10
C ASP A 568 12.85 10.72 22.52
N LEU A 569 12.28 9.60 22.99
CA LEU A 569 10.96 9.14 22.55
C LEU A 569 9.86 10.11 22.97
N ARG A 570 9.86 10.59 24.22
CA ARG A 570 8.86 11.54 24.73
C ARG A 570 8.90 12.83 23.94
N HIS A 571 10.08 13.41 23.77
CA HIS A 571 10.22 14.68 23.07
C HIS A 571 9.91 14.54 21.57
N GLY A 572 10.56 13.58 20.91
CA GLY A 572 10.41 13.38 19.47
C GLY A 572 8.98 13.02 19.07
N LEU A 573 8.29 12.15 19.84
CA LEU A 573 6.91 11.75 19.56
C LEU A 573 5.86 12.72 20.12
N GLY A 574 6.23 13.60 21.05
CA GLY A 574 5.29 14.43 21.81
C GLY A 574 4.49 13.62 22.83
N TYR A 575 5.05 12.53 23.35
CA TYR A 575 4.38 11.64 24.31
C TYR A 575 4.55 12.14 25.75
N ALA A 576 3.43 12.32 26.45
CA ALA A 576 3.40 12.82 27.82
C ALA A 576 3.04 11.76 28.88
N GLY A 577 2.62 10.56 28.48
CA GLY A 577 2.11 9.52 29.37
C GLY A 577 3.21 8.70 30.10
N PRO A 578 2.83 7.62 30.80
CA PRO A 578 3.76 6.73 31.50
C PRO A 578 4.76 6.03 30.57
N VAL A 579 5.99 5.86 31.04
CA VAL A 579 7.05 5.09 30.36
C VAL A 579 7.54 4.00 31.29
N LEU A 580 7.60 2.76 30.80
CA LEU A 580 8.31 1.68 31.48
C LEU A 580 9.72 1.58 30.90
N ILE A 581 10.71 1.93 31.72
CA ILE A 581 12.12 1.83 31.36
C ILE A 581 12.61 0.41 31.66
N GLY A 582 13.15 -0.27 30.66
CA GLY A 582 13.67 -1.63 30.78
C GLY A 582 14.08 -2.20 29.42
N GLU A 583 14.72 -3.37 29.44
CA GLU A 583 15.17 -4.02 28.21
C GLU A 583 14.00 -4.31 27.26
N GLN A 584 14.33 -4.29 25.96
CA GLN A 584 13.36 -4.55 24.89
C GLN A 584 12.90 -6.02 24.96
N PRO A 585 11.59 -6.31 25.02
CA PRO A 585 11.07 -7.69 25.10
C PRO A 585 11.61 -8.62 24.01
N ARG A 586 11.84 -8.11 22.79
CA ARG A 586 12.38 -8.91 21.67
C ARG A 586 13.71 -9.59 22.00
N ASN A 587 14.52 -8.98 22.88
CA ASN A 587 15.81 -9.53 23.31
C ASN A 587 15.66 -10.84 24.12
N ALA A 588 14.44 -11.26 24.47
CA ALA A 588 14.12 -12.61 24.93
C ALA A 588 14.68 -13.72 24.02
N GLY A 589 14.79 -13.46 22.71
CA GLY A 589 15.42 -14.39 21.78
C GLY A 589 16.88 -14.72 22.11
N LEU A 590 17.60 -13.81 22.77
CA LEU A 590 18.99 -14.00 23.20
C LEU A 590 19.13 -15.02 24.34
N LEU A 591 18.04 -15.28 25.10
CA LEU A 591 18.05 -16.20 26.24
C LEU A 591 18.28 -17.66 25.84
N GLY A 592 18.12 -18.00 24.55
CA GLY A 592 18.46 -19.33 24.03
C GLY A 592 19.96 -19.64 24.01
N GLY A 593 20.80 -18.60 24.10
CA GLY A 593 22.25 -18.70 24.27
C GLY A 593 22.93 -19.63 23.26
N ALA A 594 23.92 -20.40 23.73
CA ALA A 594 24.74 -21.26 22.88
C ALA A 594 23.96 -22.38 22.17
N THR A 595 22.84 -22.83 22.73
CA THR A 595 22.01 -23.88 22.12
C THR A 595 21.35 -23.37 20.85
N THR A 596 20.73 -22.18 20.90
CA THR A 596 20.17 -21.53 19.72
C THR A 596 21.27 -21.20 18.72
N ALA A 597 22.41 -20.65 19.17
CA ALA A 597 23.55 -20.34 18.31
C ALA A 597 23.99 -21.55 17.45
N ARG A 598 24.20 -22.72 18.08
CA ARG A 598 24.57 -23.96 17.37
C ARG A 598 23.48 -24.45 16.41
N SER A 599 22.21 -24.27 16.76
CA SER A 599 21.10 -24.63 15.89
C SER A 599 21.10 -23.80 14.62
N ILE A 600 21.22 -22.48 14.75
CA ILE A 600 21.23 -21.53 13.63
C ILE A 600 22.47 -21.71 12.76
N ARG A 601 23.66 -21.89 13.36
CA ARG A 601 24.89 -22.17 12.58
C ARG A 601 24.72 -23.42 11.71
N ARG A 602 24.19 -24.50 12.26
CA ARG A 602 23.92 -25.75 11.52
C ARG A 602 22.86 -25.57 10.43
N GLU A 603 21.80 -24.83 10.71
CA GLU A 603 20.78 -24.48 9.69
C GLU A 603 21.39 -23.73 8.51
N LEU A 604 22.31 -22.80 8.80
CA LEU A 604 23.02 -22.00 7.81
C LEU A 604 24.24 -22.70 7.19
N GLY A 605 24.55 -23.95 7.59
CA GLY A 605 25.69 -24.70 7.09
C GLY A 605 27.06 -24.20 7.56
N ILE A 606 27.11 -23.48 8.68
CA ILE A 606 28.31 -22.88 9.28
C ILE A 606 28.89 -23.84 10.33
N SER A 607 30.20 -24.07 10.27
CA SER A 607 30.88 -24.92 11.26
C SER A 607 31.05 -24.22 12.61
N GLU A 608 31.15 -24.98 13.71
CA GLU A 608 31.24 -24.38 15.06
C GLU A 608 32.48 -23.51 15.24
N ASP A 609 33.60 -23.85 14.59
CA ASP A 609 34.88 -23.13 14.71
C ASP A 609 35.02 -21.94 13.75
N GLU A 610 34.06 -21.71 12.85
CA GLU A 610 34.13 -20.59 11.91
C GLU A 610 33.77 -19.27 12.60
N ALA A 611 34.56 -18.23 12.29
CA ALA A 611 34.25 -16.87 12.65
C ALA A 611 33.07 -16.36 11.81
N VAL A 612 32.10 -15.71 12.44
CA VAL A 612 30.89 -15.22 11.78
C VAL A 612 30.72 -13.72 12.02
N ILE A 613 30.52 -12.96 10.94
CA ILE A 613 30.22 -11.52 10.98
C ILE A 613 28.77 -11.30 10.59
N LEU A 614 27.98 -10.63 11.43
CA LEU A 614 26.67 -10.12 11.06
C LEU A 614 26.83 -8.71 10.49
N TYR A 615 26.51 -8.51 9.22
CA TYR A 615 26.44 -7.19 8.61
C TYR A 615 24.99 -6.75 8.44
N ALA A 616 24.59 -5.69 9.14
CA ALA A 616 23.19 -5.24 9.24
C ALA A 616 23.04 -3.73 8.98
N PRO A 617 23.26 -3.25 7.74
CA PRO A 617 23.16 -1.82 7.41
C PRO A 617 21.72 -1.33 7.39
N THR A 618 21.52 -0.05 7.65
CA THR A 618 20.21 0.60 7.51
C THR A 618 19.83 0.83 6.04
N TRP A 619 18.56 1.16 5.78
CA TRP A 619 18.06 1.44 4.44
C TRP A 619 18.60 2.76 3.87
N ARG A 620 18.75 2.82 2.54
CA ARG A 620 19.03 4.04 1.75
C ARG A 620 18.09 4.10 0.54
N GLU A 621 17.58 5.28 0.19
CA GLU A 621 16.75 5.44 -1.01
C GLU A 621 17.47 4.96 -2.28
N GLY A 622 18.77 5.26 -2.43
CA GLY A 622 19.59 4.81 -3.56
C GLY A 622 19.80 3.29 -3.66
N LEU A 623 19.44 2.53 -2.61
CA LEU A 623 19.56 1.07 -2.56
C LEU A 623 18.23 0.34 -2.80
N ARG A 624 17.14 1.08 -3.03
CA ARG A 624 15.80 0.52 -3.26
C ARG A 624 15.68 -0.19 -4.62
N GLN A 625 16.35 0.34 -5.63
CA GLN A 625 16.51 -0.26 -6.96
C GLN A 625 17.92 0.06 -7.44
N PRO A 626 18.92 -0.75 -7.07
CA PRO A 626 20.30 -0.49 -7.45
C PRO A 626 20.42 -0.55 -8.98
N GLN A 627 20.49 0.62 -9.60
CA GLN A 627 20.78 0.80 -11.02
C GLN A 627 22.02 1.69 -11.13
N GLY A 628 22.97 1.34 -12.01
CA GLY A 628 24.17 2.16 -12.23
C GLY A 628 24.96 2.42 -10.94
N ASP A 629 25.10 3.69 -10.58
CA ASP A 629 25.94 4.23 -9.49
C ASP A 629 25.37 4.02 -8.06
N ALA A 630 24.70 2.90 -7.79
CA ALA A 630 24.18 2.62 -6.45
C ALA A 630 25.33 2.61 -5.41
N PRO A 631 25.16 3.23 -4.23
CA PRO A 631 26.24 3.36 -3.26
C PRO A 631 26.63 1.98 -2.71
N VAL A 632 27.85 1.54 -2.99
CA VAL A 632 28.44 0.38 -2.29
C VAL A 632 28.81 0.85 -0.89
N LEU A 633 28.04 0.41 0.11
CA LEU A 633 28.32 0.73 1.51
C LEU A 633 29.55 -0.04 2.01
N LEU A 634 29.59 -1.35 1.77
CA LEU A 634 30.68 -2.24 2.14
C LEU A 634 30.71 -3.43 1.16
N ASP A 635 31.89 -3.79 0.65
CA ASP A 635 32.07 -5.02 -0.13
C ASP A 635 32.18 -6.20 0.85
N VAL A 636 31.06 -6.91 1.04
CA VAL A 636 30.96 -8.04 1.96
C VAL A 636 31.76 -9.26 1.49
N GLY A 637 31.93 -9.44 0.18
CA GLY A 637 32.77 -10.49 -0.38
C GLY A 637 34.26 -10.23 -0.11
N ALA A 638 34.72 -8.98 -0.26
CA ALA A 638 36.07 -8.58 0.10
C ALA A 638 36.32 -8.72 1.61
N LEU A 639 35.35 -8.33 2.44
CA LEU A 639 35.41 -8.52 3.89
C LEU A 639 35.55 -10.00 4.27
N ALA A 640 34.75 -10.89 3.67
CA ALA A 640 34.84 -12.33 3.90
C ALA A 640 36.22 -12.88 3.53
N ARG A 641 36.78 -12.47 2.37
CA ARG A 641 38.13 -12.87 1.94
C ARG A 641 39.24 -12.34 2.86
N ALA A 642 39.14 -11.09 3.30
CA ALA A 642 40.14 -10.46 4.14
C ALA A 642 40.21 -11.06 5.55
N THR A 643 39.06 -11.48 6.08
CA THR A 643 38.94 -12.01 7.46
C THR A 643 38.93 -13.54 7.52
N GLY A 644 38.58 -14.22 6.43
CA GLY A 644 38.29 -15.65 6.40
C GLY A 644 36.94 -16.04 7.02
N ALA A 645 36.17 -15.06 7.52
CA ALA A 645 34.91 -15.27 8.20
C ALA A 645 33.75 -15.55 7.23
N VAL A 646 32.68 -16.14 7.76
CA VAL A 646 31.36 -16.17 7.11
C VAL A 646 30.66 -14.84 7.38
N VAL A 647 30.15 -14.16 6.35
CA VAL A 647 29.42 -12.91 6.49
C VAL A 647 27.93 -13.14 6.29
N LEU A 648 27.13 -12.88 7.32
CA LEU A 648 25.67 -12.88 7.27
C LEU A 648 25.20 -11.49 6.85
N LEU A 649 24.70 -11.35 5.62
CA LEU A 649 24.13 -10.10 5.12
C LEU A 649 22.65 -10.01 5.53
N ARG A 650 22.34 -9.10 6.46
CA ARG A 650 20.98 -8.76 6.89
C ARG A 650 20.58 -7.41 6.30
N SER A 651 20.17 -7.42 5.04
CA SER A 651 19.68 -6.23 4.35
C SER A 651 18.28 -5.84 4.85
N HIS A 652 18.01 -4.53 4.91
CA HIS A 652 16.66 -4.04 5.19
C HIS A 652 15.70 -4.43 4.06
N HIS A 653 14.43 -4.76 4.36
CA HIS A 653 13.44 -5.18 3.36
C HIS A 653 13.14 -4.16 2.25
N MET A 654 13.60 -2.92 2.41
CA MET A 654 13.50 -1.85 1.40
C MET A 654 14.78 -1.67 0.57
N ASN A 655 15.89 -2.32 0.95
CA ASN A 655 17.11 -2.41 0.16
C ASN A 655 17.02 -3.66 -0.73
N ALA A 656 17.63 -3.61 -1.91
CA ALA A 656 17.84 -4.78 -2.77
C ALA A 656 19.32 -5.23 -2.76
N LEU A 657 20.01 -5.07 -1.63
CA LEU A 657 21.37 -5.63 -1.48
C LEU A 657 21.28 -7.15 -1.45
N GLN A 658 21.93 -7.78 -2.43
CA GLN A 658 22.15 -9.22 -2.51
C GLN A 658 23.61 -9.44 -2.90
N ASP A 659 24.21 -10.50 -2.37
CA ASP A 659 25.58 -10.88 -2.69
C ASP A 659 25.68 -12.40 -2.74
N THR A 660 26.31 -12.91 -3.80
CA THR A 660 26.49 -14.35 -4.05
C THR A 660 27.94 -14.77 -3.95
N SER A 661 28.80 -13.95 -3.34
CA SER A 661 30.21 -14.26 -3.10
C SER A 661 30.35 -15.47 -2.19
N GLU A 662 31.46 -16.19 -2.35
CA GLU A 662 31.82 -17.29 -1.45
C GLU A 662 31.87 -16.80 0.01
N ARG A 663 31.31 -17.60 0.94
CA ARG A 663 31.21 -17.29 2.39
C ARG A 663 30.31 -16.10 2.75
N VAL A 664 29.48 -15.61 1.84
CA VAL A 664 28.43 -14.63 2.14
C VAL A 664 27.07 -15.31 2.11
N LEU A 665 26.27 -15.13 3.16
CA LEU A 665 24.92 -15.67 3.28
C LEU A 665 23.91 -14.53 3.40
N ASP A 666 22.99 -14.41 2.45
CA ASP A 666 21.85 -13.50 2.57
C ASP A 666 20.84 -14.07 3.58
N VAL A 667 20.75 -13.40 4.73
CA VAL A 667 19.84 -13.75 5.83
C VAL A 667 18.75 -12.69 6.00
N SER A 668 18.51 -11.83 5.01
CA SER A 668 17.55 -10.72 5.06
C SER A 668 16.10 -11.17 5.33
N ARG A 669 15.77 -12.42 5.01
CA ARG A 669 14.44 -13.04 5.22
C ARG A 669 14.34 -13.90 6.49
N HIS A 670 15.43 -14.08 7.22
CA HIS A 670 15.41 -14.85 8.48
C HIS A 670 14.42 -14.22 9.49
N PRO A 671 13.61 -15.01 10.21
CA PRO A 671 12.52 -14.47 11.03
C PRO A 671 12.99 -13.77 12.32
N SER A 672 14.15 -14.16 12.88
CA SER A 672 14.68 -13.58 14.12
C SER A 672 16.08 -13.01 13.90
N ILE A 673 16.28 -11.75 14.26
CA ILE A 673 17.60 -11.12 14.23
C ILE A 673 18.42 -11.54 15.46
N GLU A 674 17.78 -11.73 16.60
CA GLU A 674 18.37 -12.15 17.87
C GLU A 674 19.05 -13.53 17.73
N ALA A 675 18.41 -14.45 17.02
CA ALA A 675 18.97 -15.76 16.68
C ALA A 675 20.24 -15.64 15.82
N LEU A 676 20.24 -14.71 14.84
CA LEU A 676 21.43 -14.40 14.05
C LEU A 676 22.53 -13.74 14.90
N MET A 677 22.17 -12.88 15.86
CA MET A 677 23.13 -12.29 16.79
C MET A 677 23.85 -13.36 17.60
N LEU A 678 23.10 -14.33 18.14
CA LEU A 678 23.65 -15.47 18.87
C LEU A 678 24.60 -16.32 18.01
N ALA A 679 24.32 -16.45 16.71
CA ALA A 679 25.18 -17.18 15.78
C ALA A 679 26.44 -16.41 15.36
N SER A 680 26.54 -15.11 15.63
CA SER A 680 27.56 -14.21 15.07
C SER A 680 28.58 -13.71 16.10
N ASP A 681 29.85 -13.63 15.73
CA ASP A 681 30.94 -13.24 16.65
C ASP A 681 31.25 -11.74 16.63
N LEU A 682 30.89 -11.05 15.53
CA LEU A 682 31.09 -9.62 15.32
C LEU A 682 29.86 -9.02 14.62
N LEU A 683 29.41 -7.84 15.08
CA LEU A 683 28.45 -7.02 14.36
C LEU A 683 29.17 -5.92 13.58
N ILE A 684 28.84 -5.77 12.31
CA ILE A 684 29.13 -4.56 11.54
C ILE A 684 27.79 -3.91 11.16
N THR A 685 27.61 -2.66 11.55
CA THR A 685 26.36 -1.92 11.32
C THR A 685 26.67 -0.44 11.11
N ASP A 686 25.65 0.38 10.94
CA ASP A 686 25.78 1.83 10.70
C ASP A 686 24.96 2.65 11.72
N TYR A 687 23.83 3.23 11.30
CA TYR A 687 22.91 4.06 12.07
C TYR A 687 21.73 3.23 12.60
N SER A 688 21.95 1.95 12.89
CA SER A 688 20.92 1.00 13.31
C SER A 688 20.82 0.87 14.83
N SER A 689 19.61 0.90 15.36
CA SER A 689 19.35 0.67 16.79
C SER A 689 19.67 -0.76 17.25
N VAL A 690 19.93 -1.68 16.32
CA VAL A 690 20.37 -3.06 16.60
C VAL A 690 21.62 -3.12 17.49
N VAL A 691 22.44 -2.06 17.47
CA VAL A 691 23.65 -1.94 18.27
C VAL A 691 23.37 -2.00 19.77
N PHE A 692 22.22 -1.48 20.22
CA PHE A 692 21.84 -1.49 21.63
C PHE A 692 21.40 -2.88 22.07
N ASP A 693 20.70 -3.62 21.21
CA ASP A 693 20.34 -5.01 21.46
C ASP A 693 21.58 -5.91 21.45
N TRP A 694 22.49 -5.69 20.49
CA TRP A 694 23.75 -6.41 20.36
C TRP A 694 24.64 -6.27 21.59
N ALA A 695 24.61 -5.13 22.28
CA ALA A 695 25.39 -4.89 23.48
C ALA A 695 25.14 -5.96 24.56
N LEU A 696 23.94 -6.55 24.63
CA LEU A 696 23.60 -7.64 25.56
C LEU A 696 24.37 -8.93 25.30
N THR A 697 24.86 -9.14 24.08
CA THR A 697 25.73 -10.28 23.76
C THR A 697 27.13 -10.11 24.36
N GLY A 698 27.51 -8.87 24.70
CA GLY A 698 28.84 -8.43 25.09
C GLY A 698 29.90 -8.56 23.97
N ARG A 699 29.51 -8.98 22.76
CA ARG A 699 30.40 -9.21 21.61
C ARG A 699 30.83 -7.89 20.97
N PRO A 700 31.99 -7.84 20.30
CA PRO A 700 32.43 -6.62 19.64
C PRO A 700 31.45 -6.20 18.52
N ALA A 701 31.40 -4.89 18.27
CA ALA A 701 30.69 -4.30 17.14
C ALA A 701 31.55 -3.21 16.48
N VAL A 702 31.32 -2.96 15.19
CA VAL A 702 31.94 -1.88 14.41
C VAL A 702 30.85 -1.06 13.74
N LEU A 703 30.97 0.27 13.84
CA LEU A 703 30.12 1.22 13.11
C LEU A 703 30.82 1.58 11.79
N HIS A 704 30.30 1.09 10.67
CA HIS A 704 30.76 1.42 9.33
C HIS A 704 29.87 2.50 8.70
N VAL A 705 30.39 3.72 8.60
CA VAL A 705 29.61 4.94 8.28
C VAL A 705 30.22 5.70 7.09
N PRO A 706 30.31 5.08 5.90
CA PRO A 706 30.98 5.66 4.72
C PRO A 706 30.27 6.92 4.20
N ASP A 707 28.99 7.08 4.52
CA ASP A 707 28.11 8.14 4.04
C ASP A 707 27.63 9.10 5.15
N LEU A 708 28.34 9.20 6.28
CA LEU A 708 27.90 9.92 7.49
C LEU A 708 27.37 11.33 7.22
N GLU A 709 28.14 12.16 6.52
CA GLU A 709 27.76 13.55 6.26
C GLU A 709 26.49 13.60 5.39
N ALA A 710 26.44 12.80 4.33
CA ALA A 710 25.29 12.74 3.43
C ALA A 710 24.04 12.19 4.15
N TYR A 711 24.20 11.17 5.00
CA TYR A 711 23.12 10.55 5.75
C TYR A 711 22.53 11.55 6.76
N ARG A 712 23.38 12.17 7.58
CA ARG A 712 22.97 13.16 8.58
C ARG A 712 22.21 14.33 7.95
N ASP A 713 22.74 14.88 6.85
CA ASP A 713 22.23 16.13 6.26
C ASP A 713 20.99 15.91 5.36
N ARG A 714 20.83 14.69 4.80
CA ARG A 714 19.67 14.32 3.98
C ARG A 714 18.52 13.74 4.80
N GLU A 715 18.82 12.94 5.81
CA GLU A 715 17.83 12.24 6.62
C GLU A 715 17.36 13.11 7.81
N ARG A 716 17.03 12.45 8.93
CA ARG A 716 16.39 13.04 10.10
C ARG A 716 17.36 13.77 11.03
N GLY A 717 18.67 13.65 10.83
CA GLY A 717 19.68 13.99 11.84
C GLY A 717 19.76 12.93 12.94
N PHE A 718 20.66 13.12 13.91
CA PHE A 718 20.92 12.17 15.00
C PHE A 718 20.78 12.82 16.36
N TYR A 719 20.26 12.05 17.33
CA TYR A 719 20.38 12.40 18.74
C TYR A 719 21.83 12.28 19.18
N ARG A 720 22.24 13.20 20.09
CA ARG A 720 23.59 13.28 20.66
C ARG A 720 24.69 13.33 19.58
N ASP A 721 25.94 13.01 19.91
CA ASP A 721 27.09 13.12 18.98
C ASP A 721 27.33 11.81 18.21
N TRP A 722 26.26 11.12 17.77
CA TRP A 722 26.39 9.85 17.08
C TRP A 722 27.15 10.00 15.74
N PRO A 723 28.11 9.11 15.42
CA PRO A 723 28.56 7.93 16.18
C PRO A 723 29.74 8.20 17.14
N GLY A 724 30.19 9.44 17.29
CA GLY A 724 31.37 9.82 18.08
C GLY A 724 31.27 9.49 19.57
N ASP A 725 30.07 9.53 20.15
CA ASP A 725 29.79 9.19 21.55
C ASP A 725 29.40 7.72 21.78
N SER A 726 29.35 6.90 20.73
CA SER A 726 28.90 5.49 20.81
C SER A 726 29.82 4.57 21.64
N GLY A 727 31.08 4.97 21.83
CA GLY A 727 32.10 4.12 22.45
C GLY A 727 32.54 2.92 21.59
N LEU A 728 32.07 2.82 20.34
CA LEU A 728 32.39 1.72 19.43
C LEU A 728 33.45 2.14 18.39
N PRO A 729 34.24 1.20 17.87
CA PRO A 729 35.10 1.44 16.71
C PRO A 729 34.30 1.96 15.51
N VAL A 730 34.70 3.11 14.98
CA VAL A 730 34.10 3.73 13.80
C VAL A 730 35.04 3.56 12.60
N THR A 731 34.49 3.14 11.47
CA THR A 731 35.20 2.98 10.19
C THR A 731 34.46 3.69 9.08
N ARG A 732 35.19 4.22 8.10
CA ARG A 732 34.63 4.95 6.94
C ARG A 732 35.02 4.34 5.61
N THR A 733 36.04 3.49 5.59
CA THR A 733 36.54 2.84 4.37
C THR A 733 36.52 1.32 4.48
N GLN A 734 36.49 0.64 3.33
CA GLN A 734 36.59 -0.82 3.24
C GLN A 734 37.79 -1.36 4.01
N ALA A 735 38.98 -0.79 3.78
CA ALA A 735 40.22 -1.25 4.39
C ALA A 735 40.22 -1.10 5.92
N GLU A 736 39.62 -0.04 6.46
CA GLU A 736 39.46 0.14 7.90
C GLU A 736 38.51 -0.91 8.50
N ALA A 737 37.40 -1.19 7.82
CA ALA A 737 36.43 -2.21 8.25
C ALA A 737 37.07 -3.60 8.27
N GLU A 738 37.79 -3.97 7.21
CA GLU A 738 38.51 -5.24 7.10
C GLU A 738 39.57 -5.40 8.21
N ALA A 739 40.43 -4.37 8.38
CA ALA A 739 41.48 -4.39 9.39
C ALA A 739 40.91 -4.51 10.81
N ARG A 740 39.85 -3.74 11.11
CA ARG A 740 39.21 -3.75 12.43
C ARG A 740 38.48 -5.05 12.70
N ALA A 741 37.80 -5.61 11.70
CA ALA A 741 37.13 -6.91 11.83
C ALA A 741 38.14 -8.03 12.13
N ALA A 742 39.24 -8.08 11.38
CA ALA A 742 40.31 -9.08 11.61
C ALA A 742 40.92 -8.97 13.01
N GLU A 743 41.18 -7.75 13.50
CA GLU A 743 41.69 -7.51 14.86
C GLU A 743 40.71 -8.00 15.94
N LEU A 744 39.42 -7.65 15.82
CA LEU A 744 38.41 -7.98 16.82
C LEU A 744 38.12 -9.48 16.86
N LEU A 745 38.07 -10.16 15.71
CA LEU A 745 37.89 -11.61 15.63
C LEU A 745 39.06 -12.38 16.25
N ALA A 746 40.30 -11.88 16.10
CA ALA A 746 41.48 -12.48 16.71
C ALA A 746 41.52 -12.36 18.26
N SER A 747 40.76 -11.42 18.85
CA SER A 747 40.78 -11.17 20.30
C SER A 747 40.10 -12.25 21.15
N GLY A 748 39.33 -13.16 20.54
CA GLY A 748 38.82 -14.38 21.18
C GLY A 748 37.88 -14.20 22.39
N LYS A 749 37.32 -13.01 22.61
CA LYS A 749 36.37 -12.80 23.71
C LYS A 749 35.10 -13.61 23.45
N GLN A 750 34.73 -14.49 24.39
CA GLN A 750 33.42 -15.15 24.43
C GLN A 750 32.55 -14.52 25.52
N PRO A 751 31.89 -13.39 25.24
CA PRO A 751 30.94 -12.82 26.16
C PRO A 751 29.63 -13.62 26.15
N GLN A 752 28.99 -13.65 27.31
CA GLN A 752 27.79 -14.42 27.62
C GLN A 752 26.62 -13.45 27.77
N VAL A 753 25.47 -13.81 27.22
CA VAL A 753 24.25 -13.01 27.34
C VAL A 753 23.85 -12.89 28.81
N ASP A 754 23.75 -11.67 29.33
CA ASP A 754 23.10 -11.41 30.62
C ASP A 754 21.58 -11.39 30.43
N GLY A 755 20.93 -12.46 30.88
CA GLY A 755 19.49 -12.63 30.77
C GLY A 755 18.67 -11.93 31.85
N GLY A 756 19.31 -11.42 32.92
CA GLY A 756 18.62 -10.82 34.07
C GLY A 756 17.72 -9.65 33.68
N PRO A 757 18.28 -8.59 33.06
CA PRO A 757 17.51 -7.40 32.65
C PRO A 757 16.34 -7.71 31.70
N ILE A 758 16.52 -8.69 30.80
CA ILE A 758 15.48 -9.15 29.87
C ILE A 758 14.32 -9.79 30.65
N ARG A 759 14.63 -10.69 31.59
CA ARG A 759 13.61 -11.38 32.41
C ARG A 759 12.86 -10.41 33.30
N GLU A 760 13.56 -9.50 33.98
CA GLU A 760 12.95 -8.47 34.81
C GLU A 760 11.97 -7.60 34.03
N SER A 761 12.33 -7.22 32.79
CA SER A 761 11.48 -6.39 31.93
C SER A 761 10.24 -7.15 31.46
N LEU A 762 10.39 -8.42 31.06
CA LEU A 762 9.25 -9.28 30.73
C LEU A 762 8.33 -9.53 31.93
N ASP A 763 8.89 -9.76 33.12
CA ASP A 763 8.14 -9.94 34.36
C ASP A 763 7.31 -8.70 34.69
N ALA A 764 7.91 -7.50 34.62
CA ALA A 764 7.23 -6.24 34.86
C ALA A 764 6.11 -5.99 33.84
N ILE A 765 6.35 -6.25 32.55
CA ILE A 765 5.35 -6.09 31.49
C ILE A 765 4.18 -7.06 31.70
N CYS A 766 4.46 -8.35 31.93
CA CYS A 766 3.40 -9.33 32.14
C CYS A 766 2.57 -9.02 33.40
N ALA A 767 3.20 -8.55 34.48
CA ALA A 767 2.48 -8.11 35.68
C ALA A 767 1.56 -6.92 35.40
N TRP A 768 2.01 -5.95 34.60
CA TRP A 768 1.18 -4.83 34.15
C TRP A 768 0.02 -5.29 33.25
N VAL A 769 0.27 -6.24 32.34
CA VAL A 769 -0.78 -6.86 31.51
C VAL A 769 -1.85 -7.54 32.38
N ASP A 770 -1.44 -8.30 33.40
CA ASP A 770 -2.36 -8.97 34.32
C ASP A 770 -3.23 -7.97 35.11
N MET A 771 -2.67 -6.81 35.50
CA MET A 771 -3.42 -5.73 36.13
C MET A 771 -4.49 -5.15 35.19
N VAL A 772 -4.12 -4.85 33.94
CA VAL A 772 -5.04 -4.31 32.92
C VAL A 772 -6.19 -5.28 32.68
N LEU A 773 -5.88 -6.57 32.48
CA LEU A 773 -6.90 -7.61 32.24
C LEU A 773 -7.81 -7.85 33.46
N SER A 774 -7.34 -7.53 34.67
CA SER A 774 -8.15 -7.62 35.90
C SER A 774 -9.07 -6.41 36.13
N GLY A 775 -9.05 -5.42 35.23
CA GLY A 775 -9.85 -4.20 35.35
C GLY A 775 -9.33 -3.21 36.39
N LEU A 776 -8.08 -3.38 36.85
CA LEU A 776 -7.40 -2.40 37.70
C LEU A 776 -6.78 -1.31 36.81
N PRO A 777 -6.72 -0.03 37.27
CA PRO A 777 -6.00 0.99 36.53
C PRO A 777 -4.56 0.54 36.33
N GLY A 778 -4.12 0.46 35.08
CA GLY A 778 -2.77 0.02 34.68
C GLY A 778 -1.69 1.03 35.05
N VAL A 779 -1.52 1.31 36.34
CA VAL A 779 -0.42 2.13 36.85
C VAL A 779 0.88 1.43 36.45
N ALA A 780 1.79 2.16 35.81
CA ALA A 780 3.10 1.62 35.45
C ALA A 780 3.77 1.04 36.72
N PRO A 781 4.25 -0.21 36.70
CA PRO A 781 4.88 -0.79 37.87
C PRO A 781 6.13 0.02 38.24
N ALA A 782 6.15 0.59 39.45
CA ALA A 782 7.37 1.18 40.01
C ALA A 782 8.43 0.09 40.16
N ARG A 783 9.64 0.34 39.67
CA ARG A 783 10.77 -0.57 39.92
C ARG A 783 11.18 -0.50 41.39
N THR A 784 11.66 -1.60 41.92
CA THR A 784 12.32 -1.64 43.24
C THR A 784 13.52 -0.71 43.23
N GLY A 785 13.38 0.48 43.85
CA GLY A 785 14.47 1.45 44.03
C GLY A 785 14.17 2.90 43.63
N GLU A 786 13.00 3.19 43.05
CA GLU A 786 12.59 4.59 42.77
C GLU A 786 11.66 5.10 43.88
N GLU A 787 12.08 6.16 44.59
CA GLU A 787 11.18 6.95 45.44
C GLU A 787 10.15 7.67 44.55
N GLU A 788 8.88 7.65 44.96
CA GLU A 788 7.83 8.44 44.30
C GLU A 788 8.29 9.91 44.17
N PRO A 789 8.15 10.54 42.98
CA PRO A 789 8.42 11.97 42.88
C PRO A 789 7.39 12.76 43.70
N PRO A 790 7.79 13.90 44.30
CA PRO A 790 7.00 14.65 45.28
C PRO A 790 5.71 15.28 44.72
#